data_AF-A0AAV4J4I5-F1
#
_entry.id   AF-A0AAV4J4I5-F1
#
_cell.length_a   1.000
_cell.length_b   1.000
_cell.length_c   1.000
_cell.angle_alpha   90.00
_cell.angle_beta   90.00
_cell.angle_gamma   90.00
#
_symmetry.space_group_name_H-M   'P 1'
#
loop_
_entity.id
_entity.type
_entity.pdbx_description
1 polymer ?
#
loop_
_entity_poly.entity_id
_entity_poly.type
_entity_poly.pdbx_seq_one_letter_code
_entity_poly.pdbx_strand_id
1 'polypeptide(L)'
;MSIRLAHLSRRRKTLISNPCCLAGGRGGVGPRRGPPQATGDSHPSCGRGGQSKSKTAGIQEKKSIKIMHWNAHGIKTKKLELGVFLTENKIDVCAIQETHLKEEERFWIRGYKDFRQDRMNRKNGSIITLVNTNTLTAVETYRSRPDGETVDQDTECLGIELILPSNNLHVYNIYSPPDKDFQFEPQVKQDNFIVVGDFNSHSPSWGYKDLDSKGEKVEDWAIDNQLILLNRADDPPTFTSMTWRTSSTPDIAFATDDIQGRSERSVESQLGARVKLDGKYYSKQVIMKEGVPQGSAISPTLFLVYINDITSAITPYVKHTLHADDFSIWSTAEYATTAKVRVQATVDKTKERDVTLTMNGQPLPTEDTPTFLGITLDKRLTWKPHIQKIKQKAIRRSQIMKKLSGTKWGANSKILRQVYQGYIRPVMEYASPAWSTAATSNLTSLSKTQNQNLRIVLGAIKATPIKELHKQAEMDTLENRREQRTLTLYEKSKRNPTHPLHNILREKTKNRLKSRKSPNHVMKEQFEENQDLLWQTDRYESLKLAESPWENNKVSISYTIPGIERKNEEDTNNLRVKTLEHIDNTYPHDTWTHIYTDGSSDNMKAGGAGIHIWHSDGSKEDIAKATGSICSNFKAEVIAIKTALEHIQANQDDSGEGQKYIIFCDSQAALQS
;
A
#
# COMPACT_ATOMS: atom_id res chain seq x y z
N MET A 1 4.40 36.92 6.82
CA MET A 1 4.40 35.48 6.52
C MET A 1 5.69 35.19 5.76
N SER A 2 6.50 34.21 6.17
CA SER A 2 7.75 33.86 5.45
C SER A 2 7.49 32.85 4.34
N ILE A 3 8.31 32.87 3.28
CA ILE A 3 8.22 31.89 2.19
C ILE A 3 9.44 30.98 2.23
N ARG A 4 9.21 29.68 2.11
CA ARG A 4 10.26 28.69 1.96
C ARG A 4 10.15 28.06 0.59
N LEU A 5 11.14 28.34 -0.24
CA LEU A 5 11.24 27.81 -1.59
C LEU A 5 12.14 26.57 -1.59
N ALA A 6 11.63 25.47 -2.13
CA ALA A 6 12.39 24.25 -2.36
C ALA A 6 12.40 23.90 -3.85
N HIS A 7 13.58 23.57 -4.37
CA HIS A 7 13.71 22.99 -5.70
C HIS A 7 14.09 21.51 -5.57
N LEU A 8 13.50 20.61 -6.36
CA LEU A 8 13.88 19.19 -6.32
C LEU A 8 14.74 18.80 -7.52
N SER A 9 16.00 18.42 -7.26
CA SER A 9 16.98 18.13 -8.32
C SER A 9 16.57 16.97 -9.25
N ARG A 10 16.93 17.09 -10.53
CA ARG A 10 16.66 16.11 -11.59
C ARG A 10 17.95 15.45 -12.09
N ARG A 11 17.96 14.10 -12.18
CA ARG A 11 19.06 13.34 -12.83
C ARG A 11 18.57 12.54 -14.03
N ARG A 12 19.26 12.67 -15.18
CA ARG A 12 18.98 11.90 -16.40
C ARG A 12 20.00 10.76 -16.57
N LYS A 13 19.53 9.50 -16.60
CA LYS A 13 20.29 8.31 -17.05
C LYS A 13 19.66 7.78 -18.34
N THR A 14 20.43 7.66 -19.41
CA THR A 14 20.01 6.90 -20.60
C THR A 14 19.96 5.40 -20.24
N LEU A 15 18.79 4.78 -20.33
CA LEU A 15 18.65 3.33 -20.41
C LEU A 15 19.07 2.91 -21.82
N ILE A 16 20.03 2.00 -21.90
CA ILE A 16 20.38 1.29 -23.14
C ILE A 16 19.12 0.54 -23.61
N SER A 17 18.62 0.94 -24.78
CA SER A 17 17.63 0.22 -25.57
C SER A 17 18.23 -1.08 -26.11
N ASN A 18 17.50 -2.20 -26.04
CA ASN A 18 17.11 -3.00 -27.22
C ASN A 18 16.25 -4.25 -26.89
N PRO A 19 15.58 -4.87 -27.89
CA PRO A 19 14.14 -5.14 -27.84
C PRO A 19 13.77 -6.62 -28.15
N CYS A 20 12.49 -6.84 -28.47
CA CYS A 20 11.87 -8.02 -29.11
C CYS A 20 11.45 -9.21 -28.23
N CYS A 21 10.13 -9.46 -28.17
CA CYS A 21 9.53 -10.69 -28.69
C CYS A 21 8.05 -10.47 -29.10
N LEU A 22 7.81 -10.74 -30.38
CA LEU A 22 6.59 -11.09 -31.13
C LEU A 22 5.72 -12.16 -30.40
N ALA A 23 4.44 -12.45 -30.64
CA ALA A 23 3.42 -12.09 -31.64
C ALA A 23 2.05 -12.69 -31.22
N GLY A 24 0.97 -12.24 -31.89
CA GLY A 24 -0.28 -12.99 -32.16
C GLY A 24 -1.49 -12.56 -31.32
N GLY A 25 -2.66 -12.20 -31.85
CA GLY A 25 -3.20 -12.28 -33.21
C GLY A 25 -4.61 -11.65 -33.25
N ARG A 26 -5.07 -11.37 -34.47
CA ARG A 26 -6.21 -10.51 -34.87
C ARG A 26 -7.61 -11.12 -34.71
N GLY A 27 -8.60 -10.22 -34.76
CA GLY A 27 -9.97 -10.41 -35.32
C GLY A 27 -10.99 -9.56 -34.55
N GLY A 28 -11.86 -8.72 -35.10
CA GLY A 28 -12.24 -8.34 -36.47
C GLY A 28 -13.32 -7.23 -36.36
N VAL A 29 -13.54 -6.50 -37.45
CA VAL A 29 -14.25 -5.21 -37.58
C VAL A 29 -15.77 -5.37 -37.79
N GLY A 30 -16.58 -4.39 -37.35
CA GLY A 30 -17.95 -4.14 -37.86
C GLY A 30 -18.74 -3.07 -37.08
N PRO A 31 -19.64 -2.27 -37.70
CA PRO A 31 -19.59 -0.80 -37.58
C PRO A 31 -20.73 -0.09 -36.81
N ARG A 32 -20.43 1.19 -36.55
CA ARG A 32 -21.18 2.38 -36.10
C ARG A 32 -22.72 2.40 -36.33
N ARG A 33 -23.44 2.90 -35.31
CA ARG A 33 -24.66 3.73 -35.47
C ARG A 33 -24.60 4.91 -34.50
N GLY A 34 -24.83 6.12 -35.01
CA GLY A 34 -24.79 7.38 -34.27
C GLY A 34 -26.00 7.61 -33.34
N PRO A 35 -25.95 8.65 -32.50
CA PRO A 35 -27.04 8.98 -31.58
C PRO A 35 -28.12 9.85 -32.29
N PRO A 36 -29.40 9.74 -31.89
CA PRO A 36 -30.41 10.71 -32.27
C PRO A 36 -30.36 11.96 -31.37
N GLN A 37 -30.51 13.11 -32.01
CA GLN A 37 -30.86 14.42 -31.42
C GLN A 37 -32.37 14.52 -31.13
N ALA A 38 -32.73 15.65 -30.49
CA ALA A 38 -34.07 16.21 -30.20
C ALA A 38 -34.72 15.68 -28.91
N THR A 39 -35.31 16.48 -28.03
CA THR A 39 -35.69 17.91 -27.95
C THR A 39 -36.04 18.12 -26.46
N GLY A 40 -35.69 19.23 -25.81
CA GLY A 40 -36.54 20.42 -25.78
C GLY A 40 -37.78 20.17 -24.92
N ASP A 41 -37.75 20.55 -23.64
CA ASP A 41 -38.89 21.17 -22.97
C ASP A 41 -38.46 21.84 -21.66
N SER A 42 -38.99 23.05 -21.48
CA SER A 42 -38.66 24.03 -20.48
C SER A 42 -39.75 24.14 -19.40
N HIS A 43 -39.30 24.54 -18.20
CA HIS A 43 -40.04 25.15 -17.08
C HIS A 43 -40.91 24.25 -16.17
N PRO A 44 -41.18 24.66 -14.90
CA PRO A 44 -40.87 25.95 -14.27
C PRO A 44 -40.10 25.88 -12.94
N SER A 45 -39.59 27.07 -12.64
CA SER A 45 -39.03 27.56 -11.38
C SER A 45 -39.94 27.32 -10.16
N CYS A 46 -39.29 27.03 -9.03
CA CYS A 46 -39.81 27.41 -7.72
C CYS A 46 -38.64 27.90 -6.86
N GLY A 47 -38.51 29.23 -6.81
CA GLY A 47 -37.64 29.89 -5.85
C GLY A 47 -38.21 29.75 -4.44
N ARG A 48 -37.39 29.28 -3.51
CA ARG A 48 -37.51 29.66 -2.10
C ARG A 48 -36.12 30.05 -1.62
N GLY A 49 -35.97 31.34 -1.37
CA GLY A 49 -34.82 31.90 -0.68
C GLY A 49 -34.67 31.26 0.68
N GLY A 50 -33.53 30.61 0.88
CA GLY A 50 -33.00 30.25 2.18
C GLY A 50 -31.64 30.90 2.31
N GLN A 51 -31.56 31.99 3.07
CA GLN A 51 -30.31 32.58 3.52
C GLN A 51 -29.53 31.53 4.31
N SER A 52 -28.58 30.87 3.66
CA SER A 52 -27.62 30.00 4.32
C SER A 52 -26.39 30.84 4.65
N LYS A 53 -26.29 31.22 5.92
CA LYS A 53 -25.10 31.83 6.52
C LYS A 53 -23.85 31.02 6.15
N SER A 54 -22.97 31.64 5.38
CA SER A 54 -21.59 31.20 5.17
C SER A 54 -20.95 30.94 6.54
N LYS A 55 -20.68 29.67 6.85
CA LYS A 55 -19.71 29.31 7.88
C LYS A 55 -18.34 29.32 7.22
N THR A 56 -17.70 30.47 7.20
CA THR A 56 -16.28 30.60 6.91
C THR A 56 -15.52 29.82 7.98
N ALA A 57 -15.00 28.65 7.63
CA ALA A 57 -14.03 27.96 8.48
C ALA A 57 -12.84 28.90 8.64
N GLY A 58 -12.52 29.27 9.88
CA GLY A 58 -11.42 30.18 10.18
C GLY A 58 -10.12 29.63 9.62
N ILE A 59 -9.56 30.31 8.62
CA ILE A 59 -8.22 30.04 8.11
C ILE A 59 -7.26 30.41 9.25
N GLN A 60 -6.66 29.40 9.90
CA GLN A 60 -5.59 29.64 10.86
C GLN A 60 -4.45 30.39 10.16
N GLU A 61 -4.00 31.49 10.77
CA GLU A 61 -2.94 32.33 10.22
C GLU A 61 -1.61 31.55 10.21
N LYS A 62 -1.23 31.04 9.03
CA LYS A 62 -0.02 30.23 8.88
C LYS A 62 1.21 31.13 8.90
N LYS A 63 2.21 30.83 9.74
CA LYS A 63 3.43 31.65 9.84
C LYS A 63 4.30 31.63 8.58
N SER A 64 4.29 30.53 7.83
CA SER A 64 5.11 30.34 6.62
C SER A 64 4.43 29.49 5.54
N ILE A 65 4.64 29.82 4.27
CA ILE A 65 4.20 29.01 3.10
C ILE A 65 5.40 28.30 2.48
N LYS A 66 5.28 26.99 2.23
CA LYS A 66 6.30 26.17 1.55
C LYS A 66 5.94 25.95 0.09
N ILE A 67 6.69 26.57 -0.82
CA ILE A 67 6.53 26.42 -2.26
C ILE A 67 7.65 25.52 -2.77
N MET A 68 7.29 24.48 -3.52
CA MET A 68 8.21 23.60 -4.21
C MET A 68 8.07 23.80 -5.71
N HIS A 69 9.16 23.78 -6.48
CA HIS A 69 9.09 23.61 -7.93
C HIS A 69 10.00 22.49 -8.42
N TRP A 70 9.58 21.81 -9.49
CA TRP A 70 10.24 20.61 -9.98
C TRP A 70 9.91 20.25 -11.42
N ASN A 71 10.93 20.16 -12.27
CA ASN A 71 10.80 19.57 -13.59
C ASN A 71 10.76 18.03 -13.49
N ALA A 72 9.58 17.45 -13.71
CA ALA A 72 9.32 16.03 -13.52
C ALA A 72 9.82 15.16 -14.69
N HIS A 73 9.85 15.66 -15.93
CA HIS A 73 10.14 14.86 -17.13
C HIS A 73 9.43 13.51 -17.15
N GLY A 74 8.10 13.55 -17.10
CA GLY A 74 7.24 12.39 -16.91
C GLY A 74 6.95 12.12 -15.44
N ILE A 75 5.73 12.44 -15.02
CA ILE A 75 5.30 12.34 -13.61
C ILE A 75 4.65 11.00 -13.24
N LYS A 76 4.13 10.25 -14.22
CA LYS A 76 3.27 9.07 -13.96
C LYS A 76 3.89 8.03 -13.03
N THR A 77 5.15 7.68 -13.29
CA THR A 77 5.88 6.67 -12.50
C THR A 77 6.39 7.20 -11.17
N LYS A 78 6.22 8.50 -10.89
CA LYS A 78 6.75 9.20 -9.71
C LYS A 78 5.67 9.65 -8.73
N LYS A 79 4.42 9.23 -8.98
CA LYS A 79 3.23 9.67 -8.25
C LYS A 79 3.32 9.36 -6.75
N LEU A 80 3.79 8.14 -6.42
CA LEU A 80 3.83 7.67 -5.04
C LEU A 80 4.92 8.41 -4.25
N GLU A 81 6.13 8.50 -4.81
CA GLU A 81 7.27 9.18 -4.20
C GLU A 81 6.98 10.67 -4.02
N LEU A 82 6.33 11.29 -5.01
CA LEU A 82 5.89 12.68 -4.90
C LEU A 82 4.90 12.84 -3.74
N GLY A 83 3.89 11.97 -3.63
CA GLY A 83 2.91 12.03 -2.54
C GLY A 83 3.54 11.90 -1.15
N VAL A 84 4.50 10.99 -0.99
CA VAL A 84 5.26 10.83 0.26
C VAL A 84 6.09 12.09 0.54
N PHE A 85 6.84 12.58 -0.44
CA PHE A 85 7.71 13.75 -0.28
C PHE A 85 6.92 15.00 0.10
N LEU A 86 5.80 15.27 -0.58
CA LEU A 86 4.93 16.41 -0.29
C LEU A 86 4.39 16.37 1.15
N THR A 87 4.04 15.18 1.63
CA THR A 87 3.50 14.95 2.98
C THR A 87 4.59 15.10 4.05
N GLU A 88 5.73 14.43 3.91
CA GLU A 88 6.83 14.48 4.88
C GLU A 88 7.39 15.90 5.03
N ASN A 89 7.54 16.61 3.91
CA ASN A 89 8.10 17.96 3.91
C ASN A 89 7.06 19.06 4.16
N LYS A 90 5.77 18.70 4.28
CA LYS A 90 4.64 19.62 4.50
C LYS A 90 4.58 20.73 3.45
N ILE A 91 4.71 20.35 2.19
CA ILE A 91 4.70 21.30 1.05
C ILE A 91 3.28 21.87 0.87
N ASP A 92 3.17 23.18 0.68
CA ASP A 92 1.88 23.85 0.48
C ASP A 92 1.51 23.97 -0.99
N VAL A 93 2.48 24.37 -1.80
CA VAL A 93 2.33 24.56 -3.24
C VAL A 93 3.44 23.79 -3.95
N CYS A 94 3.12 23.01 -4.97
CA CYS A 94 4.09 22.29 -5.78
C CYS A 94 3.87 22.59 -7.28
N ALA A 95 4.77 23.38 -7.86
CA ALA A 95 4.80 23.75 -9.27
C ALA A 95 5.64 22.76 -10.08
N ILE A 96 5.02 22.01 -10.97
CA ILE A 96 5.61 20.89 -11.69
C ILE A 96 5.65 21.20 -13.18
N GLN A 97 6.83 21.00 -13.79
CA GLN A 97 7.07 21.14 -15.23
C GLN A 97 7.28 19.77 -15.91
N GLU A 98 7.14 19.72 -17.24
CA GLU A 98 7.28 18.51 -18.07
C GLU A 98 6.56 17.27 -17.50
N THR A 99 5.28 17.38 -17.16
CA THR A 99 4.52 16.26 -16.57
C THR A 99 4.33 15.10 -17.57
N HIS A 100 4.29 15.40 -18.87
CA HIS A 100 4.02 14.48 -19.99
C HIS A 100 2.67 13.76 -19.86
N LEU A 101 1.73 14.38 -19.17
CA LEU A 101 0.37 13.89 -19.08
C LEU A 101 -0.43 14.41 -20.28
N LYS A 102 -1.38 13.59 -20.73
CA LYS A 102 -2.37 13.95 -21.75
C LYS A 102 -3.72 14.28 -21.10
N GLU A 103 -4.56 15.03 -21.81
CA GLU A 103 -5.86 15.48 -21.32
C GLU A 103 -6.75 14.33 -20.79
N GLU A 104 -6.72 13.17 -21.45
CA GLU A 104 -7.50 12.00 -21.05
C GLU A 104 -6.97 11.29 -19.79
N GLU A 105 -5.74 11.60 -19.37
CA GLU A 105 -5.06 10.89 -18.29
C GLU A 105 -5.32 11.55 -16.94
N ARG A 106 -5.74 10.74 -15.96
CA ARG A 106 -6.02 11.24 -14.61
C ARG A 106 -4.78 11.24 -13.73
N PHE A 107 -4.49 12.38 -13.10
CA PHE A 107 -3.41 12.52 -12.12
C PHE A 107 -3.93 13.28 -10.90
N TRP A 108 -3.67 12.76 -9.69
CA TRP A 108 -4.06 13.43 -8.44
C TRP A 108 -3.16 12.98 -7.29
N ILE A 109 -2.88 13.88 -6.35
CA ILE A 109 -2.23 13.57 -5.08
C ILE A 109 -3.24 13.79 -3.95
N ARG A 110 -3.32 12.85 -3.00
CA ARG A 110 -4.26 12.94 -1.87
C ARG A 110 -3.99 14.21 -1.05
N GLY A 111 -5.02 14.99 -0.76
CA GLY A 111 -4.91 16.24 0.01
C GLY A 111 -4.49 17.47 -0.81
N TYR A 112 -4.29 17.33 -2.12
CA TYR A 112 -3.97 18.44 -3.01
C TYR A 112 -5.08 18.69 -4.04
N LYS A 113 -5.25 19.94 -4.42
CA LYS A 113 -6.01 20.39 -5.59
C LYS A 113 -5.01 20.69 -6.71
N ASP A 114 -5.25 20.16 -7.90
CA ASP A 114 -4.44 20.43 -9.08
C ASP A 114 -5.03 21.56 -9.93
N PHE A 115 -4.14 22.40 -10.43
CA PHE A 115 -4.35 23.32 -11.54
C PHE A 115 -3.43 22.83 -12.65
N ARG A 116 -3.96 22.58 -13.85
CA ARG A 116 -3.28 21.75 -14.85
C ARG A 116 -3.49 22.25 -16.26
N GLN A 117 -2.42 22.31 -17.03
CA GLN A 117 -2.43 22.60 -18.46
C GLN A 117 -1.73 21.48 -19.24
N ASP A 118 -2.45 20.88 -20.18
CA ASP A 118 -1.95 19.80 -21.04
C ASP A 118 -1.75 20.26 -22.48
N ARG A 119 -0.77 19.67 -23.17
CA ARG A 119 -0.57 19.91 -24.60
C ARG A 119 -1.49 19.03 -25.46
N MET A 120 -2.14 19.63 -26.46
CA MET A 120 -2.77 18.88 -27.54
C MET A 120 -1.73 18.41 -28.57
N ASN A 121 -1.80 17.16 -29.01
CA ASN A 121 -1.01 16.58 -30.12
C ASN A 121 0.54 16.52 -29.97
N ARG A 122 1.12 16.76 -28.78
CA ARG A 122 2.57 16.52 -28.53
C ARG A 122 2.79 15.45 -27.46
N LYS A 123 3.91 14.70 -27.57
CA LYS A 123 4.27 13.63 -26.61
C LYS A 123 4.87 14.14 -25.29
N ASN A 124 5.45 15.34 -25.30
CA ASN A 124 6.22 15.91 -24.19
C ASN A 124 5.73 17.34 -23.88
N GLY A 125 5.91 17.80 -22.63
CA GLY A 125 5.38 19.07 -22.10
C GLY A 125 4.31 18.88 -21.02
N SER A 126 3.47 19.89 -20.78
CA SER A 126 2.40 19.96 -19.77
C SER A 126 2.89 20.33 -18.37
N ILE A 127 2.20 21.28 -17.72
CA ILE A 127 2.53 21.81 -16.38
C ILE A 127 1.37 21.60 -15.40
N ILE A 128 1.69 21.40 -14.12
CA ILE A 128 0.72 21.25 -13.02
C ILE A 128 1.17 22.09 -11.83
N THR A 129 0.25 22.78 -11.17
CA THR A 129 0.45 23.36 -9.85
C THR A 129 -0.48 22.67 -8.84
N LEU A 130 0.08 22.01 -7.83
CA LEU A 130 -0.65 21.35 -6.75
C LEU A 130 -0.73 22.26 -5.52
N VAL A 131 -1.91 22.42 -4.92
CA VAL A 131 -2.13 23.22 -3.69
C VAL A 131 -2.73 22.34 -2.60
N ASN A 132 -2.12 22.32 -1.42
CA ASN A 132 -2.58 21.55 -0.26
C ASN A 132 -3.89 22.12 0.28
N THR A 133 -4.98 21.37 0.14
CA THR A 133 -6.33 21.82 0.50
C THR A 133 -6.61 21.81 2.00
N ASN A 134 -5.72 21.19 2.78
CA ASN A 134 -5.84 21.23 4.25
C ASN A 134 -5.30 22.54 4.82
N THR A 135 -4.48 23.28 4.07
CA THR A 135 -3.79 24.48 4.56
C THR A 135 -4.15 25.74 3.80
N LEU A 136 -4.50 25.66 2.52
CA LEU A 136 -4.70 26.82 1.66
C LEU A 136 -5.90 26.66 0.72
N THR A 137 -6.46 27.81 0.34
CA THR A 137 -7.43 27.94 -0.75
C THR A 137 -6.77 28.67 -1.91
N ALA A 138 -7.01 28.20 -3.13
CA ALA A 138 -6.45 28.83 -4.33
C ALA A 138 -7.47 28.86 -5.48
N VAL A 139 -7.32 29.86 -6.34
CA VAL A 139 -8.05 30.06 -7.60
C VAL A 139 -7.06 30.18 -8.76
N GLU A 140 -7.46 29.73 -9.94
CA GLU A 140 -6.67 29.91 -11.16
C GLU A 140 -6.85 31.34 -11.66
N THR A 141 -5.75 32.00 -12.02
CA THR A 141 -5.77 33.38 -12.54
C THR A 141 -5.32 33.47 -13.98
N TYR A 142 -4.47 32.54 -14.42
CA TYR A 142 -3.93 32.56 -15.77
C TYR A 142 -3.57 31.14 -16.23
N ARG A 143 -3.74 30.91 -17.53
CA ARG A 143 -3.28 29.72 -18.24
C ARG A 143 -2.90 30.14 -19.65
N SER A 144 -1.70 29.81 -20.11
CA SER A 144 -1.37 30.03 -21.52
C SER A 144 -2.27 29.12 -22.38
N ARG A 145 -3.03 29.68 -23.32
CA ARG A 145 -4.10 28.95 -24.01
C ARG A 145 -3.56 28.13 -25.21
N PRO A 146 -4.11 26.94 -25.49
CA PRO A 146 -3.86 26.14 -26.69
C PRO A 146 -4.92 26.37 -27.79
N ASP A 147 -5.45 27.59 -27.92
CA ASP A 147 -6.52 27.93 -28.86
C ASP A 147 -5.88 28.19 -30.22
N GLY A 148 -6.02 27.26 -31.16
CA GLY A 148 -5.36 27.24 -32.47
C GLY A 148 -5.68 28.39 -33.45
N GLU A 149 -5.83 29.63 -32.98
CA GLU A 149 -6.00 30.82 -33.82
C GLU A 149 -5.02 31.97 -33.50
N THR A 150 -4.05 31.79 -32.60
CA THR A 150 -2.94 32.76 -32.43
C THR A 150 -1.59 32.06 -32.26
N VAL A 151 -0.54 32.75 -32.69
CA VAL A 151 0.82 32.28 -32.93
C VAL A 151 1.48 31.69 -31.67
N ASP A 152 1.83 30.39 -31.75
CA ASP A 152 2.99 29.70 -31.12
C ASP A 152 3.55 30.31 -29.81
N GLN A 153 2.77 30.32 -28.72
CA GLN A 153 3.36 30.46 -27.38
C GLN A 153 3.96 29.12 -26.97
N ASP A 154 5.26 28.97 -27.16
CA ASP A 154 5.99 27.76 -26.76
C ASP A 154 6.27 27.69 -25.25
N THR A 155 6.27 28.83 -24.55
CA THR A 155 6.42 28.91 -23.10
C THR A 155 5.09 28.58 -22.40
N GLU A 156 5.09 27.56 -21.56
CA GLU A 156 3.93 27.14 -20.79
C GLU A 156 3.89 27.93 -19.48
N CYS A 157 2.74 28.50 -19.13
CA CYS A 157 2.60 29.32 -17.93
C CYS A 157 1.22 29.12 -17.28
N LEU A 158 1.21 28.83 -15.98
CA LEU A 158 0.01 28.63 -15.17
C LEU A 158 0.11 29.47 -13.90
N GLY A 159 -0.84 30.40 -13.74
CA GLY A 159 -0.93 31.30 -12.60
C GLY A 159 -2.06 30.90 -11.65
N ILE A 160 -1.76 30.92 -10.35
CA ILE A 160 -2.74 30.78 -9.28
C ILE A 160 -2.63 31.94 -8.29
N GLU A 161 -3.74 32.22 -7.62
CA GLU A 161 -3.81 33.14 -6.50
C GLU A 161 -4.18 32.37 -5.23
N LEU A 162 -3.30 32.44 -4.23
CA LEU A 162 -3.55 31.88 -2.90
C LEU A 162 -4.34 32.90 -2.07
N ILE A 163 -5.48 32.48 -1.55
CA ILE A 163 -6.35 33.32 -0.74
C ILE A 163 -5.86 33.27 0.71
N LEU A 164 -5.27 34.37 1.18
CA LEU A 164 -4.67 34.48 2.52
C LEU A 164 -5.42 35.52 3.36
N PRO A 165 -5.35 35.46 4.71
CA PRO A 165 -6.07 36.40 5.57
C PRO A 165 -5.64 37.87 5.45
N SER A 166 -4.39 38.12 5.10
CA SER A 166 -3.82 39.47 4.95
C SER A 166 -3.83 39.93 3.51
N ASN A 167 -2.89 39.41 2.70
CA ASN A 167 -2.76 39.72 1.27
C ASN A 167 -2.63 38.43 0.47
N ASN A 168 -3.30 38.36 -0.68
CA ASN A 168 -3.19 37.21 -1.56
C ASN A 168 -1.78 37.10 -2.16
N LEU A 169 -1.33 35.87 -2.39
CA LEU A 169 -0.03 35.57 -3.02
C LEU A 169 -0.25 35.03 -4.42
N HIS A 170 0.35 35.68 -5.42
CA HIS A 170 0.30 35.26 -6.81
C HIS A 170 1.48 34.34 -7.13
N VAL A 171 1.20 33.09 -7.53
CA VAL A 171 2.23 32.08 -7.83
C VAL A 171 2.09 31.65 -9.28
N TYR A 172 3.18 31.81 -10.04
CA TYR A 172 3.25 31.41 -11.45
C TYR A 172 4.23 30.25 -11.64
N ASN A 173 3.78 29.21 -12.35
CA ASN A 173 4.57 28.06 -12.76
C ASN A 173 4.89 28.17 -14.25
N ILE A 174 6.19 28.20 -14.60
CA ILE A 174 6.67 28.34 -15.97
C ILE A 174 7.45 27.11 -16.44
N TYR A 175 7.26 26.74 -17.70
CA TYR A 175 8.22 25.95 -18.47
C TYR A 175 8.51 26.62 -19.81
N SER A 176 9.73 27.13 -19.98
CA SER A 176 10.21 27.69 -21.25
C SER A 176 11.09 26.66 -21.95
N PRO A 177 10.73 26.17 -23.16
CA PRO A 177 11.53 25.19 -23.89
C PRO A 177 12.93 25.74 -24.26
N PRO A 178 13.98 24.90 -24.33
CA PRO A 178 15.34 25.35 -24.63
C PRO A 178 15.48 26.00 -26.01
N ASP A 179 14.81 25.45 -27.02
CA ASP A 179 14.98 25.87 -28.43
C ASP A 179 14.04 27.02 -28.87
N LYS A 180 13.36 27.69 -27.93
CA LYS A 180 12.32 28.69 -28.21
C LYS A 180 12.55 29.95 -27.39
N ASP A 181 12.11 31.10 -27.90
CA ASP A 181 12.27 32.38 -27.21
C ASP A 181 11.46 32.46 -25.91
N PHE A 182 11.99 33.18 -24.93
CA PHE A 182 11.29 33.44 -23.67
C PHE A 182 10.12 34.40 -23.91
N GLN A 183 8.95 34.04 -23.37
CA GLN A 183 7.73 34.84 -23.44
C GLN A 183 6.97 34.74 -22.12
N PHE A 184 6.60 35.89 -21.55
CA PHE A 184 5.77 35.97 -20.35
C PHE A 184 4.70 37.06 -20.52
N GLU A 185 3.47 36.63 -20.79
CA GLU A 185 2.33 37.53 -20.99
C GLU A 185 1.58 37.99 -19.73
N PRO A 186 1.55 37.21 -18.62
CA PRO A 186 0.80 37.65 -17.45
C PRO A 186 1.29 38.99 -16.92
N GLN A 187 0.36 39.84 -16.49
CA GLN A 187 0.71 41.09 -15.84
C GLN A 187 1.37 40.81 -14.48
N VAL A 188 2.63 41.21 -14.32
CA VAL A 188 3.35 41.14 -13.05
C VAL A 188 2.70 42.10 -12.03
N LYS A 189 2.48 41.62 -10.81
CA LYS A 189 1.95 42.43 -9.71
C LYS A 189 3.10 43.13 -8.99
N GLN A 190 2.84 44.33 -8.48
CA GLN A 190 3.85 45.14 -7.79
C GLN A 190 4.32 44.49 -6.48
N ASP A 191 3.42 43.78 -5.78
CA ASP A 191 3.70 43.10 -4.51
C ASP A 191 3.13 41.68 -4.51
N ASN A 192 3.63 40.84 -3.59
CA ASN A 192 3.17 39.47 -3.36
C ASN A 192 3.12 38.63 -4.65
N PHE A 193 4.18 38.70 -5.44
CA PHE A 193 4.30 37.98 -6.70
C PHE A 193 5.52 37.08 -6.68
N ILE A 194 5.34 35.81 -7.05
CA ILE A 194 6.42 34.86 -7.21
C ILE A 194 6.21 34.03 -8.48
N VAL A 195 7.29 33.82 -9.20
CA VAL A 195 7.33 33.02 -10.42
C VAL A 195 8.46 32.02 -10.33
N VAL A 196 8.13 30.76 -10.57
CA VAL A 196 9.03 29.61 -10.41
C VAL A 196 8.91 28.72 -11.62
N GLY A 197 10.00 28.08 -12.03
CA GLY A 197 9.92 27.22 -13.19
C GLY A 197 11.26 26.76 -13.72
N ASP A 198 11.18 26.16 -14.90
CA ASP A 198 12.34 25.83 -15.72
C ASP A 198 12.36 26.80 -16.92
N PHE A 199 13.35 27.69 -16.95
CA PHE A 199 13.47 28.74 -17.94
C PHE A 199 14.34 28.32 -19.13
N ASN A 200 15.12 27.23 -18.99
CA ASN A 200 16.12 26.79 -19.95
C ASN A 200 16.91 27.96 -20.57
N SER A 201 17.44 28.85 -19.72
CA SER A 201 18.24 30.03 -20.08
C SER A 201 19.57 30.05 -19.31
N HIS A 202 20.61 30.65 -19.90
CA HIS A 202 21.95 30.70 -19.32
C HIS A 202 22.28 32.13 -18.90
N SER A 203 22.60 32.33 -17.62
CA SER A 203 23.23 33.56 -17.14
C SER A 203 24.19 33.27 -15.97
N PRO A 204 25.31 34.00 -15.87
CA PRO A 204 26.13 34.05 -14.65
C PRO A 204 25.35 34.33 -13.37
N SER A 205 24.25 35.11 -13.45
CA SER A 205 23.42 35.49 -12.30
C SER A 205 22.84 34.28 -11.56
N TRP A 206 22.56 33.18 -12.26
CA TRP A 206 22.06 31.93 -11.67
C TRP A 206 22.99 30.73 -11.90
N GLY A 207 24.29 30.98 -12.09
CA GLY A 207 25.34 29.96 -11.99
C GLY A 207 25.87 29.37 -13.30
N TYR A 208 25.52 29.94 -14.46
CA TYR A 208 26.14 29.56 -15.74
C TYR A 208 27.47 30.30 -15.97
N LYS A 209 28.31 29.81 -16.89
CA LYS A 209 29.58 30.48 -17.23
C LYS A 209 29.42 31.58 -18.27
N ASP A 210 28.37 31.47 -19.05
CA ASP A 210 28.04 32.25 -20.22
C ASP A 210 26.62 32.82 -20.11
N LEU A 211 26.38 33.94 -20.78
CA LEU A 211 25.07 34.55 -20.97
C LEU A 211 24.60 34.20 -22.38
N ASP A 212 23.48 33.48 -22.50
CA ASP A 212 22.85 33.25 -23.80
C ASP A 212 21.79 34.32 -24.11
N SER A 213 21.36 34.40 -25.37
CA SER A 213 20.37 35.40 -25.81
C SER A 213 19.03 35.29 -25.09
N LYS A 214 18.71 34.11 -24.53
CA LYS A 214 17.50 33.92 -23.73
C LYS A 214 17.71 34.41 -22.30
N GLY A 215 18.87 34.16 -21.72
CA GLY A 215 19.27 34.65 -20.41
C GLY A 215 19.21 36.17 -20.35
N GLU A 216 19.73 36.84 -21.38
CA GLU A 216 19.64 38.31 -21.53
C GLU A 216 18.17 38.77 -21.50
N LYS A 217 17.29 38.16 -22.31
CA LYS A 217 15.85 38.47 -22.31
C LYS A 217 15.17 38.22 -20.96
N VAL A 218 15.58 37.19 -20.23
CA VAL A 218 15.03 36.87 -18.90
C VAL A 218 15.51 37.88 -17.86
N GLU A 219 16.77 38.34 -17.93
CA GLU A 219 17.30 39.40 -17.07
C GLU A 219 16.59 40.73 -17.33
N ASP A 220 16.47 41.14 -18.59
CA ASP A 220 15.74 42.35 -18.98
C ASP A 220 14.28 42.31 -18.51
N TRP A 221 13.60 41.18 -18.72
CA TRP A 221 12.23 40.99 -18.24
C TRP A 221 12.12 41.12 -16.71
N ALA A 222 13.07 40.55 -15.96
CA ALA A 222 13.06 40.66 -14.51
C ALA A 222 13.31 42.11 -14.06
N ILE A 223 14.23 42.83 -14.71
CA ILE A 223 14.55 44.23 -14.43
C ILE A 223 13.33 45.13 -14.72
N ASP A 224 12.74 44.99 -15.89
CA ASP A 224 11.58 45.78 -16.33
C ASP A 224 10.37 45.62 -15.39
N ASN A 225 10.24 44.45 -14.77
CA ASN A 225 9.15 44.12 -13.85
C ASN A 225 9.54 44.22 -12.37
N GLN A 226 10.73 44.75 -12.04
CA GLN A 226 11.24 44.90 -10.67
C GLN A 226 11.25 43.59 -9.86
N LEU A 227 11.57 42.50 -10.53
CA LEU A 227 11.66 41.17 -9.93
C LEU A 227 13.08 40.87 -9.50
N ILE A 228 13.22 40.29 -8.32
CA ILE A 228 14.50 39.89 -7.72
C ILE A 228 14.68 38.38 -7.85
N LEU A 229 15.87 37.99 -8.32
CA LEU A 229 16.29 36.60 -8.40
C LEU A 229 16.42 35.99 -7.00
N LEU A 230 15.75 34.87 -6.75
CA LEU A 230 15.85 34.13 -5.48
C LEU A 230 16.98 33.09 -5.48
N ASN A 231 17.42 32.67 -6.66
CA ASN A 231 18.57 31.77 -6.81
C ASN A 231 19.87 32.47 -6.40
N ARG A 232 20.84 31.70 -5.94
CA ARG A 232 22.22 32.15 -5.73
C ARG A 232 23.13 31.46 -6.75
N ALA A 233 24.17 32.16 -7.22
CA ALA A 233 25.11 31.61 -8.19
C ALA A 233 25.89 30.39 -7.65
N ASP A 234 25.99 30.24 -6.33
CA ASP A 234 26.62 29.12 -5.63
C ASP A 234 25.63 28.00 -5.23
N ASP A 235 24.36 28.10 -5.64
CA ASP A 235 23.38 27.05 -5.37
C ASP A 235 23.81 25.71 -6.00
N PRO A 236 23.50 24.56 -5.36
CA PRO A 236 23.72 23.26 -5.95
C PRO A 236 23.01 23.13 -7.31
N PRO A 237 23.60 22.42 -8.29
CA PRO A 237 22.99 22.26 -9.60
C PRO A 237 21.63 21.55 -9.50
N THR A 238 20.63 22.10 -10.18
CA THR A 238 19.27 21.58 -10.19
C THR A 238 19.08 20.48 -11.23
N PHE A 239 19.94 20.45 -12.25
CA PHE A 239 19.98 19.42 -13.28
C PHE A 239 21.35 18.75 -13.36
N THR A 240 21.38 17.41 -13.43
CA THR A 240 22.59 16.64 -13.71
C THR A 240 22.36 15.65 -14.85
N SER A 241 23.14 15.80 -15.92
CA SER A 241 23.21 14.83 -17.02
C SER A 241 24.33 13.83 -16.75
N MET A 242 23.99 12.57 -16.50
CA MET A 242 25.03 11.53 -16.39
C MET A 242 25.61 11.14 -17.75
N THR A 243 24.83 11.32 -18.82
CA THR A 243 25.24 11.04 -20.19
C THR A 243 26.37 11.97 -20.61
N TRP A 244 26.23 13.27 -20.31
CA TRP A 244 27.21 14.30 -20.69
C TRP A 244 28.17 14.67 -19.55
N ARG A 245 27.96 14.10 -18.34
CA ARG A 245 28.68 14.43 -17.11
C ARG A 245 28.70 15.93 -16.80
N THR A 246 27.62 16.62 -17.17
CA THR A 246 27.42 18.05 -16.93
C THR A 246 26.37 18.27 -15.86
N SER A 247 26.49 19.38 -15.15
CA SER A 247 25.50 19.86 -14.18
C SER A 247 25.17 21.32 -14.47
N SER A 248 23.91 21.71 -14.31
CA SER A 248 23.41 23.05 -14.63
C SER A 248 22.22 23.46 -13.75
N THR A 249 21.80 24.71 -13.86
CA THR A 249 20.78 25.35 -13.00
C THR A 249 19.66 26.03 -13.82
N PRO A 250 18.96 25.31 -14.72
CA PRO A 250 17.93 25.93 -15.58
C PRO A 250 16.66 26.32 -14.80
N ASP A 251 16.54 25.85 -13.55
CA ASP A 251 15.38 26.05 -12.69
C ASP A 251 15.55 27.31 -11.83
N ILE A 252 14.73 28.32 -12.12
CA ILE A 252 14.86 29.68 -11.56
C ILE A 252 13.59 30.08 -10.82
N ALA A 253 13.76 30.94 -9.82
CA ALA A 253 12.68 31.64 -9.17
C ALA A 253 12.96 33.14 -9.04
N PHE A 254 11.96 33.95 -9.38
CA PHE A 254 11.95 35.39 -9.19
C PHE A 254 10.78 35.80 -8.30
N ALA A 255 10.94 36.87 -7.54
CA ALA A 255 9.86 37.42 -6.73
C ALA A 255 9.98 38.94 -6.56
N THR A 256 8.89 39.59 -6.18
CA THR A 256 8.90 40.99 -5.75
C THR A 256 9.74 41.18 -4.48
N ASP A 257 10.27 42.38 -4.27
CA ASP A 257 11.16 42.72 -3.14
C ASP A 257 10.55 42.34 -1.78
N ASP A 258 9.25 42.60 -1.62
CA ASP A 258 8.51 42.26 -0.42
C ASP A 258 8.53 40.75 -0.12
N ILE A 259 8.59 39.89 -1.13
CA ILE A 259 8.70 38.45 -0.97
C ILE A 259 10.15 38.02 -0.75
N GLN A 260 11.09 38.60 -1.50
CA GLN A 260 12.50 38.21 -1.44
C GLN A 260 13.08 38.37 -0.03
N GLY A 261 12.85 39.51 0.62
CA GLY A 261 13.39 39.79 1.96
C GLY A 261 12.85 38.86 3.07
N ARG A 262 11.83 38.06 2.76
CA ARG A 262 11.17 37.12 3.67
C ARG A 262 11.28 35.66 3.20
N SER A 263 12.12 35.39 2.19
CA SER A 263 12.23 34.08 1.54
C SER A 263 13.52 33.34 1.90
N GLU A 264 13.40 32.02 2.12
CA GLU A 264 14.53 31.09 2.24
C GLU A 264 14.47 30.08 1.08
N ARG A 265 15.60 29.81 0.40
CA ARG A 265 15.70 28.85 -0.71
C ARG A 265 16.56 27.64 -0.34
N SER A 266 16.20 26.47 -0.85
CA SER A 266 16.98 25.23 -0.72
C SER A 266 16.83 24.33 -1.96
N VAL A 267 17.87 23.54 -2.26
CA VAL A 267 17.84 22.50 -3.31
C VAL A 267 17.81 21.13 -2.64
N GLU A 268 16.73 20.40 -2.89
CA GLU A 268 16.45 19.07 -2.36
C GLU A 268 16.92 17.96 -3.31
N SER A 269 17.21 16.80 -2.72
CA SER A 269 17.58 15.61 -3.47
C SER A 269 16.40 15.05 -4.30
N GLN A 270 16.71 14.37 -5.40
CA GLN A 270 15.72 13.72 -6.26
C GLN A 270 14.78 12.76 -5.48
N LEU A 271 13.52 12.64 -5.91
CA LEU A 271 12.53 11.75 -5.31
C LEU A 271 13.04 10.30 -5.19
N GLY A 272 12.79 9.70 -4.02
CA GLY A 272 13.04 8.28 -3.71
C GLY A 272 12.29 7.86 -2.44
N ALA A 273 12.26 6.56 -2.15
CA ALA A 273 11.60 5.99 -0.98
C ALA A 273 12.63 5.48 0.05
N ARG A 274 12.27 5.51 1.33
CA ARG A 274 13.05 4.92 2.42
C ARG A 274 12.11 4.34 3.46
N VAL A 275 12.54 3.28 4.14
CA VAL A 275 11.79 2.64 5.22
C VAL A 275 12.02 3.42 6.51
N LYS A 276 10.95 3.65 7.27
CA LYS A 276 11.01 4.25 8.59
C LYS A 276 10.70 3.20 9.66
N LEU A 277 11.66 2.88 10.52
CA LEU A 277 11.51 1.95 11.64
C LEU A 277 11.33 2.72 12.95
N ASP A 278 10.35 2.31 13.75
CA ASP A 278 10.02 2.84 15.09
C ASP A 278 9.86 4.37 15.17
N GLY A 279 9.45 4.99 14.07
CA GLY A 279 9.27 6.44 14.02
C GLY A 279 10.58 7.25 14.10
N LYS A 280 11.75 6.60 14.20
CA LYS A 280 13.04 7.25 14.47
C LYS A 280 14.10 6.96 13.42
N TYR A 281 14.17 5.73 12.90
CA TYR A 281 15.26 5.31 12.03
C TYR A 281 14.81 5.28 10.58
N TYR A 282 15.64 5.82 9.68
CA TYR A 282 15.37 5.84 8.25
C TYR A 282 16.41 5.02 7.51
N SER A 283 15.97 4.15 6.59
CA SER A 283 16.88 3.44 5.68
C SER A 283 17.54 4.38 4.68
N LYS A 284 18.52 3.87 3.94
CA LYS A 284 19.01 4.52 2.72
C LYS A 284 17.84 4.78 1.76
N GLN A 285 17.85 5.95 1.12
CA GLN A 285 16.88 6.31 0.11
C GLN A 285 17.15 5.53 -1.18
N VAL A 286 16.11 4.85 -1.68
CA VAL A 286 16.14 4.03 -2.88
C VAL A 286 15.18 4.63 -3.89
N ILE A 287 15.64 4.82 -5.13
CA ILE A 287 14.78 5.24 -6.23
C ILE A 287 13.99 4.01 -6.68
N MET A 288 12.68 4.01 -6.41
CA MET A 288 11.80 2.93 -6.85
C MET A 288 11.51 3.12 -8.34
N LYS A 289 11.65 2.05 -9.11
CA LYS A 289 11.38 2.08 -10.55
C LYS A 289 10.09 1.35 -10.92
N GLU A 290 9.69 0.35 -10.11
CA GLU A 290 8.54 -0.52 -10.34
C GLU A 290 7.95 -1.03 -9.01
N GLY A 291 6.73 -1.56 -9.05
CA GLY A 291 6.03 -2.16 -7.91
C GLY A 291 6.52 -3.57 -7.57
N VAL A 292 5.75 -4.30 -6.76
CA VAL A 292 6.08 -5.68 -6.40
C VAL A 292 5.91 -6.62 -7.60
N PRO A 293 6.87 -7.51 -7.92
CA PRO A 293 6.78 -8.40 -9.06
C PRO A 293 5.69 -9.46 -8.86
N GLN A 294 4.82 -9.63 -9.85
CA GLN A 294 3.77 -10.66 -9.81
C GLN A 294 4.40 -12.06 -9.81
N GLY A 295 3.94 -12.93 -8.89
CA GLY A 295 4.45 -14.31 -8.76
C GLY A 295 5.64 -14.48 -7.81
N SER A 296 6.20 -13.39 -7.28
CA SER A 296 7.19 -13.51 -6.19
C SER A 296 6.54 -13.90 -4.87
N ALA A 297 7.21 -14.78 -4.11
CA ALA A 297 6.74 -15.27 -2.82
C ALA A 297 6.60 -14.16 -1.76
N ILE A 298 7.38 -13.08 -1.86
CA ILE A 298 7.35 -11.96 -0.89
C ILE A 298 6.33 -10.87 -1.27
N SER A 299 5.87 -10.84 -2.54
CA SER A 299 4.96 -9.80 -3.02
C SER A 299 3.65 -9.71 -2.24
N PRO A 300 2.96 -10.82 -1.88
CA PRO A 300 1.76 -10.75 -1.06
C PRO A 300 2.02 -10.10 0.31
N THR A 301 3.14 -10.42 0.96
CA THR A 301 3.52 -9.84 2.25
C THR A 301 3.78 -8.34 2.15
N LEU A 302 4.57 -7.92 1.16
CA LEU A 302 4.85 -6.49 0.94
C LEU A 302 3.57 -5.70 0.59
N PHE A 303 2.68 -6.30 -0.19
CA PHE A 303 1.38 -5.71 -0.49
C PHE A 303 0.51 -5.57 0.78
N LEU A 304 0.44 -6.61 1.63
CA LEU A 304 -0.28 -6.55 2.89
C LEU A 304 0.27 -5.46 3.84
N VAL A 305 1.59 -5.32 3.91
CA VAL A 305 2.24 -4.23 4.67
C VAL A 305 1.86 -2.87 4.09
N TYR A 306 1.89 -2.74 2.76
CA TYR A 306 1.56 -1.50 2.06
C TYR A 306 0.11 -1.05 2.29
N ILE A 307 -0.85 -1.97 2.31
CA ILE A 307 -2.27 -1.64 2.49
C ILE A 307 -2.72 -1.61 3.96
N ASN A 308 -1.84 -1.95 4.92
CA ASN A 308 -2.25 -2.17 6.31
C ASN A 308 -2.94 -0.93 6.94
N ASP A 309 -2.55 0.26 6.49
CA ASP A 309 -3.10 1.53 6.96
C ASP A 309 -4.46 1.91 6.32
N ILE A 310 -4.93 1.18 5.29
CA ILE A 310 -6.20 1.46 4.61
C ILE A 310 -7.39 1.42 5.56
N THR A 311 -7.29 0.60 6.61
CA THR A 311 -8.30 0.46 7.66
C THR A 311 -8.44 1.72 8.51
N SER A 312 -7.41 2.57 8.56
CA SER A 312 -7.42 3.86 9.25
C SER A 312 -8.32 4.90 8.56
N ALA A 313 -8.66 4.68 7.29
CA ALA A 313 -9.56 5.56 6.54
C ALA A 313 -11.04 5.36 6.92
N ILE A 314 -11.39 4.26 7.58
CA ILE A 314 -12.77 3.90 7.89
C ILE A 314 -13.43 4.94 8.83
N THR A 315 -14.63 5.40 8.48
CA THR A 315 -15.40 6.32 9.34
C THR A 315 -16.19 5.55 10.41
N PRO A 316 -16.57 6.21 11.52
CA PRO A 316 -17.46 5.60 12.51
C PRO A 316 -18.72 5.01 11.88
N TYR A 317 -19.20 3.90 12.44
CA TYR A 317 -20.39 3.16 11.99
C TYR A 317 -20.26 2.45 10.63
N VAL A 318 -19.09 2.50 10.00
CA VAL A 318 -18.73 1.64 8.86
C VAL A 318 -17.85 0.49 9.36
N LYS A 319 -18.24 -0.73 9.04
CA LYS A 319 -17.47 -1.95 9.29
C LYS A 319 -16.65 -2.28 8.05
N HIS A 320 -15.54 -2.97 8.23
CA HIS A 320 -14.66 -3.37 7.16
C HIS A 320 -14.11 -4.77 7.37
N THR A 321 -13.62 -5.37 6.28
CA THR A 321 -12.81 -6.57 6.28
C THR A 321 -11.74 -6.41 5.21
N LEU A 322 -10.54 -6.84 5.52
CA LEU A 322 -9.40 -6.86 4.62
C LEU A 322 -8.91 -8.29 4.52
N HIS A 323 -8.90 -8.85 3.32
CA HIS A 323 -8.39 -10.19 3.07
C HIS A 323 -7.57 -10.18 1.79
N ALA A 324 -6.25 -10.31 1.91
CA ALA A 324 -5.34 -10.11 0.79
C ALA A 324 -5.62 -8.76 0.10
N ASP A 325 -5.96 -8.78 -1.19
CA ASP A 325 -6.34 -7.64 -2.02
C ASP A 325 -7.82 -7.24 -1.92
N ASP A 326 -8.67 -8.09 -1.34
CA ASP A 326 -10.08 -7.79 -1.15
C ASP A 326 -10.30 -6.92 0.09
N PHE A 327 -10.59 -5.64 -0.15
CA PHE A 327 -11.09 -4.72 0.87
C PHE A 327 -12.59 -4.49 0.71
N SER A 328 -13.36 -4.79 1.76
CA SER A 328 -14.82 -4.62 1.75
C SER A 328 -15.26 -3.80 2.93
N ILE A 329 -16.16 -2.85 2.67
CA ILE A 329 -16.76 -1.96 3.68
C ILE A 329 -18.28 -2.08 3.64
N TRP A 330 -18.93 -1.98 4.79
CA TRP A 330 -20.38 -2.02 4.89
C TRP A 330 -20.90 -1.21 6.07
N SER A 331 -22.14 -0.73 5.97
CA SER A 331 -22.83 -0.01 7.05
C SER A 331 -24.21 -0.60 7.26
N THR A 332 -24.62 -0.67 8.53
CA THR A 332 -25.98 -1.05 8.94
C THR A 332 -26.70 0.17 9.50
N ALA A 333 -27.89 0.47 8.99
CA ALA A 333 -28.76 1.54 9.49
C ALA A 333 -30.23 1.15 9.28
N GLU A 334 -31.13 1.84 9.99
CA GLU A 334 -32.58 1.67 9.83
C GLU A 334 -33.05 2.05 8.41
N TYR A 335 -32.51 3.15 7.88
CA TYR A 335 -32.81 3.63 6.53
C TYR A 335 -31.62 3.42 5.60
N ALA A 336 -31.91 2.96 4.37
CA ALA A 336 -30.89 2.73 3.34
C ALA A 336 -30.14 4.02 2.98
N THR A 337 -30.80 5.18 3.04
CA THR A 337 -30.20 6.51 2.83
C THR A 337 -29.10 6.78 3.86
N THR A 338 -29.35 6.53 5.15
CA THR A 338 -28.35 6.68 6.22
C THR A 338 -27.16 5.75 6.02
N ALA A 339 -27.40 4.50 5.63
CA ALA A 339 -26.31 3.55 5.35
C ALA A 339 -25.47 4.01 4.15
N LYS A 340 -26.11 4.50 3.08
CA LYS A 340 -25.42 5.09 1.92
C LYS A 340 -24.57 6.29 2.32
N VAL A 341 -25.10 7.22 3.11
CA VAL A 341 -24.34 8.40 3.57
C VAL A 341 -23.12 8.00 4.40
N ARG A 342 -23.22 6.98 5.27
CA ARG A 342 -22.08 6.50 6.07
C ARG A 342 -20.98 5.87 5.20
N VAL A 343 -21.36 4.99 4.27
CA VAL A 343 -20.42 4.39 3.33
C VAL A 343 -19.81 5.45 2.43
N GLN A 344 -20.64 6.36 1.89
CA GLN A 344 -20.17 7.47 1.08
C GLN A 344 -19.21 8.34 1.90
N ALA A 345 -19.44 8.64 3.18
CA ALA A 345 -18.49 9.38 4.01
C ALA A 345 -17.14 8.66 4.20
N THR A 346 -17.12 7.31 4.28
CA THR A 346 -15.86 6.53 4.26
C THR A 346 -15.17 6.64 2.90
N VAL A 347 -15.94 6.55 1.81
CA VAL A 347 -15.42 6.73 0.43
C VAL A 347 -15.04 8.19 0.14
N ASP A 348 -15.66 9.17 0.80
CA ASP A 348 -15.53 10.63 0.62
C ASP A 348 -14.49 11.24 1.56
N LYS A 349 -13.90 10.47 2.48
CA LYS A 349 -12.53 10.77 2.96
C LYS A 349 -11.50 10.73 1.80
N THR A 350 -11.98 10.57 0.57
CA THR A 350 -11.40 10.80 -0.76
C THR A 350 -12.17 11.82 -1.66
N LYS A 351 -12.88 12.82 -1.06
CA LYS A 351 -13.66 14.01 -1.58
C LYS A 351 -15.19 13.85 -1.74
N GLU A 352 -15.91 14.96 -1.48
CA GLU A 352 -17.33 15.15 -1.06
C GLU A 352 -18.46 15.17 -2.13
N ARG A 353 -19.65 14.73 -1.66
CA ARG A 353 -21.07 15.19 -1.85
C ARG A 353 -21.71 15.23 -3.26
N ASP A 354 -22.40 14.15 -3.60
CA ASP A 354 -23.88 14.05 -3.78
C ASP A 354 -24.30 12.55 -3.77
N VAL A 355 -25.53 12.17 -3.37
CA VAL A 355 -25.87 10.75 -3.01
C VAL A 355 -26.17 9.85 -4.22
N THR A 356 -25.27 9.86 -5.21
CA THR A 356 -24.97 8.68 -6.03
C THR A 356 -23.65 8.13 -5.50
N LEU A 357 -23.56 6.83 -5.21
CA LEU A 357 -22.28 6.27 -4.79
C LEU A 357 -21.30 6.54 -5.93
N THR A 358 -20.33 7.45 -5.77
CA THR A 358 -19.35 7.72 -6.82
C THR A 358 -17.95 7.36 -6.34
N MET A 359 -17.14 6.84 -7.25
CA MET A 359 -15.71 6.64 -7.05
C MET A 359 -15.01 7.37 -8.20
N ASN A 360 -14.17 8.36 -7.86
CA ASN A 360 -13.50 9.23 -8.84
C ASN A 360 -14.48 9.95 -9.79
N GLY A 361 -15.59 10.46 -9.26
CA GLY A 361 -16.63 11.17 -10.04
C GLY A 361 -17.45 10.28 -10.99
N GLN A 362 -17.28 8.96 -10.94
CA GLN A 362 -18.09 8.00 -11.70
C GLN A 362 -19.06 7.27 -10.78
N PRO A 363 -20.33 7.11 -11.15
CA PRO A 363 -21.29 6.35 -10.37
C PRO A 363 -20.86 4.88 -10.27
N LEU A 364 -20.75 4.36 -9.05
CA LEU A 364 -20.54 2.96 -8.77
C LEU A 364 -21.78 2.17 -9.23
N PRO A 365 -21.58 1.09 -10.01
CA PRO A 365 -22.69 0.27 -10.46
C PRO A 365 -23.37 -0.40 -9.25
N THR A 366 -24.69 -0.29 -9.18
CA THR A 366 -25.47 -1.07 -8.23
C THR A 366 -25.69 -2.47 -8.77
N GLU A 367 -25.17 -3.48 -8.07
CA GLU A 367 -25.42 -4.88 -8.36
C GLU A 367 -26.37 -5.49 -7.32
N ASP A 368 -27.47 -6.07 -7.78
CA ASP A 368 -28.49 -6.68 -6.92
C ASP A 368 -28.08 -8.06 -6.39
N THR A 369 -27.10 -8.69 -7.05
CA THR A 369 -26.58 -10.01 -6.71
C THR A 369 -25.05 -10.06 -6.64
N PRO A 370 -24.41 -9.25 -5.77
CA PRO A 370 -22.96 -9.16 -5.73
C PRO A 370 -22.35 -10.49 -5.25
N THR A 371 -21.17 -10.84 -5.78
CA THR A 371 -20.42 -12.01 -5.32
C THR A 371 -19.26 -11.58 -4.43
N PHE A 372 -19.24 -12.06 -3.19
CA PHE A 372 -18.21 -11.78 -2.20
C PHE A 372 -17.58 -13.10 -1.73
N LEU A 373 -16.26 -13.26 -1.87
CA LEU A 373 -15.51 -14.49 -1.54
C LEU A 373 -16.16 -15.76 -2.11
N GLY A 374 -16.70 -15.68 -3.34
CA GLY A 374 -17.38 -16.80 -4.02
C GLY A 374 -18.84 -17.06 -3.59
N ILE A 375 -19.38 -16.32 -2.61
CA ILE A 375 -20.79 -16.35 -2.22
C ILE A 375 -21.56 -15.26 -2.96
N THR A 376 -22.68 -15.62 -3.59
CA THR A 376 -23.53 -14.66 -4.30
C THR A 376 -24.66 -14.23 -3.37
N LEU A 377 -24.68 -12.96 -3.00
CA LEU A 377 -25.72 -12.38 -2.16
C LEU A 377 -26.95 -12.03 -3.01
N ASP A 378 -28.10 -11.86 -2.38
CA ASP A 378 -29.28 -11.24 -2.98
C ASP A 378 -29.93 -10.31 -1.94
N LYS A 379 -30.67 -9.29 -2.39
CA LYS A 379 -31.30 -8.27 -1.52
C LYS A 379 -32.05 -8.83 -0.31
N ARG A 380 -32.60 -10.04 -0.44
CA ARG A 380 -33.41 -10.69 0.59
C ARG A 380 -32.66 -11.82 1.29
N LEU A 381 -31.42 -12.12 0.94
CA LEU A 381 -30.67 -13.28 1.42
C LEU A 381 -31.49 -14.58 1.30
N THR A 382 -32.16 -14.75 0.15
CA THR A 382 -32.88 -15.99 -0.20
C THR A 382 -31.94 -17.10 -0.63
N TRP A 383 -30.71 -16.74 -1.01
CA TRP A 383 -29.65 -17.63 -1.50
C TRP A 383 -30.01 -18.35 -2.80
N LYS A 384 -31.13 -17.99 -3.46
CA LYS A 384 -31.57 -18.63 -4.69
C LYS A 384 -30.55 -18.47 -5.83
N PRO A 385 -30.04 -17.25 -6.12
CA PRO A 385 -29.04 -17.08 -7.19
C PRO A 385 -27.76 -17.87 -6.90
N HIS A 386 -27.29 -17.88 -5.64
CA HIS A 386 -26.13 -18.65 -5.23
C HIS A 386 -26.32 -20.16 -5.42
N ILE A 387 -27.43 -20.70 -4.92
CA ILE A 387 -27.75 -22.13 -5.01
C ILE A 387 -27.89 -22.57 -6.46
N GLN A 388 -28.50 -21.76 -7.33
CA GLN A 388 -28.59 -22.04 -8.77
C GLN A 388 -27.20 -22.07 -9.42
N LYS A 389 -26.30 -21.14 -9.06
CA LYS A 389 -24.93 -21.08 -9.58
C LYS A 389 -24.12 -22.31 -9.18
N ILE A 390 -24.13 -22.71 -7.90
CA ILE A 390 -23.41 -23.90 -7.44
C ILE A 390 -24.03 -25.19 -8.00
N LYS A 391 -25.36 -25.26 -8.12
CA LYS A 391 -26.07 -26.39 -8.76
C LYS A 391 -25.63 -26.55 -10.21
N GLN A 392 -25.61 -25.47 -10.99
CA GLN A 392 -25.20 -25.53 -12.40
C GLN A 392 -23.74 -25.95 -12.54
N LYS A 393 -22.86 -25.45 -11.66
CA LYS A 393 -21.46 -25.87 -11.61
C LYS A 393 -21.32 -27.35 -11.26
N ALA A 394 -22.10 -27.85 -10.29
CA ALA A 394 -22.15 -29.27 -9.94
C ALA A 394 -22.66 -30.13 -11.11
N ILE A 395 -23.75 -29.74 -11.77
CA ILE A 395 -24.30 -30.47 -12.94
C ILE A 395 -23.26 -30.60 -14.06
N ARG A 396 -22.52 -29.52 -14.38
CA ARG A 396 -21.44 -29.57 -15.38
C ARG A 396 -20.37 -30.60 -14.99
N ARG A 397 -19.98 -30.63 -13.71
CA ARG A 397 -19.03 -31.63 -13.19
C ARG A 397 -19.62 -33.05 -13.20
N SER A 398 -20.91 -33.21 -12.91
CA SER A 398 -21.62 -34.49 -13.01
C SER A 398 -21.64 -35.05 -14.42
N GLN A 399 -21.72 -34.20 -15.45
CA GLN A 399 -21.67 -34.66 -16.85
C GLN A 399 -20.32 -35.31 -17.18
N ILE A 400 -19.22 -34.83 -16.59
CA ILE A 400 -17.90 -35.44 -16.75
C ILE A 400 -17.87 -36.82 -16.09
N MET A 401 -18.33 -36.91 -14.84
CA MET A 401 -18.42 -38.20 -14.14
C MET A 401 -19.32 -39.20 -14.88
N LYS A 402 -20.43 -38.74 -15.48
CA LYS A 402 -21.31 -39.58 -16.30
C LYS A 402 -20.59 -40.17 -17.52
N LYS A 403 -19.66 -39.42 -18.13
CA LYS A 403 -18.83 -39.95 -19.21
C LYS A 403 -17.88 -41.04 -18.72
N LEU A 404 -17.41 -40.98 -17.47
CA LEU A 404 -16.53 -41.98 -16.87
C LEU A 404 -17.28 -43.26 -16.42
N SER A 405 -18.61 -43.22 -16.32
CA SER A 405 -19.43 -44.32 -15.79
C SER A 405 -19.95 -45.30 -16.86
N GLY A 406 -19.22 -45.51 -17.94
CA GLY A 406 -19.61 -46.47 -18.99
C GLY A 406 -19.77 -47.90 -18.46
N THR A 407 -20.75 -48.67 -18.94
CA THR A 407 -21.04 -50.01 -18.40
C THR A 407 -20.03 -51.09 -18.80
N LYS A 408 -19.30 -50.91 -19.92
CA LYS A 408 -18.29 -51.85 -20.42
C LYS A 408 -16.84 -51.43 -20.16
N TRP A 409 -16.58 -50.13 -20.09
CA TRP A 409 -15.22 -49.54 -20.03
C TRP A 409 -15.07 -48.50 -18.92
N GLY A 410 -16.14 -48.24 -18.16
CA GLY A 410 -16.17 -47.17 -17.16
C GLY A 410 -15.48 -47.52 -15.86
N ALA A 411 -15.25 -46.49 -15.06
CA ALA A 411 -14.65 -46.60 -13.75
C ALA A 411 -15.58 -47.33 -12.76
N ASN A 412 -14.98 -48.09 -11.84
CA ASN A 412 -15.72 -48.77 -10.79
C ASN A 412 -16.33 -47.77 -9.78
N SER A 413 -17.28 -48.26 -8.97
CA SER A 413 -18.00 -47.42 -8.00
C SER A 413 -17.07 -46.70 -7.02
N LYS A 414 -15.98 -47.33 -6.59
CA LYS A 414 -14.99 -46.73 -5.68
C LYS A 414 -14.33 -45.48 -6.27
N ILE A 415 -13.91 -45.54 -7.54
CA ILE A 415 -13.30 -44.40 -8.23
C ILE A 415 -14.34 -43.30 -8.46
N LEU A 416 -15.54 -43.65 -8.93
CA LEU A 416 -16.62 -42.67 -9.15
C LEU A 416 -17.03 -41.98 -7.84
N ARG A 417 -17.01 -42.73 -6.72
CA ARG A 417 -17.23 -42.23 -5.37
C ARG A 417 -16.18 -41.18 -5.00
N GLN A 418 -14.90 -41.45 -5.25
CA GLN A 418 -13.81 -40.49 -5.01
C GLN A 418 -13.95 -39.24 -5.89
N VAL A 419 -14.30 -39.40 -7.17
CA VAL A 419 -14.56 -38.26 -8.08
C VAL A 419 -15.71 -37.40 -7.55
N TYR A 420 -16.81 -38.01 -7.12
CA TYR A 420 -17.92 -37.27 -6.51
C TYR A 420 -17.47 -36.50 -5.26
N GLN A 421 -16.74 -37.15 -4.33
CA GLN A 421 -16.31 -36.55 -3.07
C GLN A 421 -15.28 -35.42 -3.24
N GLY A 422 -14.32 -35.59 -4.16
CA GLY A 422 -13.22 -34.65 -4.36
C GLY A 422 -13.52 -33.54 -5.37
N TYR A 423 -14.37 -33.80 -6.37
CA TYR A 423 -14.59 -32.87 -7.47
C TYR A 423 -16.00 -32.27 -7.49
N ILE A 424 -17.06 -33.01 -7.15
CA ILE A 424 -18.44 -32.52 -7.31
C ILE A 424 -18.99 -31.97 -6.00
N ARG A 425 -18.97 -32.77 -4.93
CA ARG A 425 -19.52 -32.43 -3.62
C ARG A 425 -18.97 -31.12 -3.04
N PRO A 426 -17.66 -30.81 -3.11
CA PRO A 426 -17.13 -29.58 -2.51
C PRO A 426 -17.73 -28.31 -3.12
N VAL A 427 -18.14 -28.35 -4.40
CA VAL A 427 -18.83 -27.21 -5.04
C VAL A 427 -20.18 -26.94 -4.40
N MET A 428 -20.91 -27.99 -4.03
CA MET A 428 -22.24 -27.87 -3.41
C MET A 428 -22.17 -27.53 -1.92
N GLU A 429 -21.01 -27.71 -1.28
CA GLU A 429 -20.80 -27.48 0.16
C GLU A 429 -20.03 -26.18 0.47
N TYR A 430 -19.53 -25.49 -0.56
CA TYR A 430 -18.71 -24.30 -0.38
C TYR A 430 -19.46 -23.24 0.47
N ALA A 431 -18.84 -22.88 1.60
CA ALA A 431 -19.36 -21.92 2.58
C ALA A 431 -20.81 -22.19 3.02
N SER A 432 -21.20 -23.47 3.12
CA SER A 432 -22.57 -23.89 3.48
C SER A 432 -23.16 -23.33 4.79
N PRO A 433 -22.37 -23.01 5.83
CA PRO A 433 -22.92 -22.34 7.00
C PRO A 433 -23.50 -20.94 6.72
N ALA A 434 -22.94 -20.22 5.74
CA ALA A 434 -23.36 -18.85 5.42
C ALA A 434 -24.77 -18.79 4.81
N TRP A 435 -25.14 -19.81 4.03
CA TRP A 435 -26.45 -19.93 3.38
C TRP A 435 -27.33 -21.02 4.01
N SER A 436 -27.06 -21.37 5.28
CA SER A 436 -27.87 -22.32 6.07
C SER A 436 -29.34 -21.89 6.23
N THR A 437 -29.63 -20.59 6.11
CA THR A 437 -30.98 -20.03 6.18
C THR A 437 -31.77 -20.10 4.86
N ALA A 438 -31.22 -20.75 3.82
CA ALA A 438 -31.90 -20.90 2.54
C ALA A 438 -33.20 -21.70 2.67
N ALA A 439 -34.20 -21.33 1.87
CA ALA A 439 -35.47 -22.05 1.82
C ALA A 439 -35.26 -23.52 1.46
N THR A 440 -35.98 -24.42 2.15
CA THR A 440 -35.91 -25.87 1.94
C THR A 440 -36.09 -26.26 0.47
N SER A 441 -36.97 -25.57 -0.27
CA SER A 441 -37.17 -25.81 -1.71
C SER A 441 -35.90 -25.61 -2.55
N ASN A 442 -35.07 -24.61 -2.23
CA ASN A 442 -33.78 -24.39 -2.90
C ASN A 442 -32.77 -25.47 -2.50
N LEU A 443 -32.73 -25.83 -1.22
CA LEU A 443 -31.82 -26.85 -0.68
C LEU A 443 -32.13 -28.24 -1.25
N THR A 444 -33.40 -28.63 -1.34
CA THR A 444 -33.87 -29.88 -1.95
C THR A 444 -33.41 -30.01 -3.41
N SER A 445 -33.23 -28.90 -4.12
CA SER A 445 -32.71 -28.94 -5.49
C SER A 445 -31.27 -29.45 -5.57
N LEU A 446 -30.45 -29.20 -4.54
CA LEU A 446 -29.09 -29.75 -4.41
C LEU A 446 -29.12 -31.22 -4.00
N SER A 447 -30.02 -31.60 -3.08
CA SER A 447 -30.21 -33.01 -2.69
C SER A 447 -30.60 -33.86 -3.89
N LYS A 448 -31.47 -33.35 -4.78
CA LYS A 448 -31.79 -34.01 -6.06
C LYS A 448 -30.55 -34.21 -6.94
N THR A 449 -29.67 -33.20 -7.01
CA THR A 449 -28.40 -33.32 -7.74
C THR A 449 -27.48 -34.35 -7.09
N GLN A 450 -27.35 -34.39 -5.75
CA GLN A 450 -26.62 -35.44 -5.05
C GLN A 450 -27.17 -36.83 -5.40
N ASN A 451 -28.48 -37.04 -5.27
CA ASN A 451 -29.12 -38.33 -5.57
C ASN A 451 -28.84 -38.79 -7.01
N GLN A 452 -28.88 -37.87 -7.98
CA GLN A 452 -28.55 -38.20 -9.36
C GLN A 452 -27.09 -38.63 -9.52
N ASN A 453 -26.16 -38.00 -8.79
CA ASN A 453 -24.75 -38.38 -8.80
C ASN A 453 -24.53 -39.74 -8.14
N LEU A 454 -25.17 -40.02 -7.00
CA LEU A 454 -25.04 -41.31 -6.31
C LEU A 454 -25.59 -42.47 -7.15
N ARG A 455 -26.66 -42.24 -7.93
CA ARG A 455 -27.15 -43.24 -8.90
C ARG A 455 -26.10 -43.56 -9.96
N ILE A 456 -25.36 -42.56 -10.44
CA ILE A 456 -24.25 -42.77 -11.38
C ILE A 456 -23.12 -43.56 -10.71
N VAL A 457 -22.75 -43.20 -9.48
CA VAL A 457 -21.70 -43.88 -8.71
C VAL A 457 -22.00 -45.37 -8.49
N LEU A 458 -23.25 -45.70 -8.20
CA LEU A 458 -23.68 -47.07 -7.90
C LEU A 458 -24.20 -47.85 -9.12
N GLY A 459 -24.40 -47.20 -10.26
CA GLY A 459 -25.14 -47.80 -11.39
C GLY A 459 -26.61 -48.07 -11.07
N ALA A 460 -27.18 -47.36 -10.10
CA ALA A 460 -28.53 -47.62 -9.59
C ALA A 460 -29.64 -47.09 -10.51
N ILE A 461 -30.73 -47.85 -10.63
CA ILE A 461 -31.92 -47.44 -11.39
C ILE A 461 -32.64 -46.26 -10.72
N LYS A 462 -33.49 -45.54 -11.46
CA LYS A 462 -34.22 -44.38 -10.93
C LYS A 462 -35.17 -44.71 -9.76
N ALA A 463 -35.68 -45.95 -9.72
CA ALA A 463 -36.60 -46.41 -8.69
C ALA A 463 -35.95 -46.72 -7.32
N THR A 464 -34.61 -46.83 -7.24
CA THR A 464 -33.92 -47.16 -5.99
C THR A 464 -34.28 -46.12 -4.91
N PRO A 465 -34.76 -46.55 -3.71
CA PRO A 465 -35.09 -45.66 -2.60
C PRO A 465 -33.90 -44.78 -2.20
N ILE A 466 -34.14 -43.50 -1.89
CA ILE A 466 -33.07 -42.53 -1.59
C ILE A 466 -32.27 -42.95 -0.34
N LYS A 467 -32.94 -43.42 0.71
CA LYS A 467 -32.26 -43.88 1.94
C LYS A 467 -31.26 -45.01 1.66
N GLU A 468 -31.66 -45.97 0.83
CA GLU A 468 -30.80 -47.10 0.45
C GLU A 468 -29.65 -46.66 -0.46
N LEU A 469 -29.91 -45.70 -1.37
CA LEU A 469 -28.89 -45.11 -2.24
C LEU A 469 -27.74 -44.47 -1.43
N HIS A 470 -28.06 -43.73 -0.37
CA HIS A 470 -27.07 -43.14 0.51
C HIS A 470 -26.31 -44.17 1.34
N LYS A 471 -27.02 -45.19 1.84
CA LYS A 471 -26.44 -46.28 2.62
C LYS A 471 -25.41 -47.08 1.80
N GLN A 472 -25.78 -47.52 0.59
CA GLN A 472 -24.89 -48.29 -0.29
C GLN A 472 -23.73 -47.44 -0.84
N ALA A 473 -23.96 -46.14 -1.04
CA ALA A 473 -22.90 -45.23 -1.45
C ALA A 473 -21.94 -44.86 -0.30
N GLU A 474 -22.27 -45.21 0.95
CA GLU A 474 -21.60 -44.74 2.17
C GLU A 474 -21.43 -43.21 2.17
N MET A 475 -22.55 -42.52 1.92
CA MET A 475 -22.58 -41.05 1.78
C MET A 475 -23.63 -40.41 2.64
N ASP A 476 -23.22 -39.46 3.48
CA ASP A 476 -24.14 -38.56 4.15
C ASP A 476 -24.90 -37.68 3.16
N THR A 477 -26.09 -37.26 3.57
CA THR A 477 -26.87 -36.25 2.86
C THR A 477 -26.15 -34.89 2.92
N LEU A 478 -26.34 -34.06 1.90
CA LEU A 478 -25.86 -32.66 1.92
C LEU A 478 -26.47 -31.84 3.06
N GLU A 479 -27.60 -32.27 3.62
CA GLU A 479 -28.26 -31.67 4.77
C GLU A 479 -27.46 -31.92 6.05
N ASN A 480 -27.24 -33.19 6.41
CA ASN A 480 -26.45 -33.57 7.60
C ASN A 480 -25.04 -32.94 7.55
N ARG A 481 -24.42 -32.92 6.37
CA ARG A 481 -23.09 -32.32 6.21
C ARG A 481 -23.09 -30.80 6.38
N ARG A 482 -24.16 -30.12 5.95
CA ARG A 482 -24.32 -28.68 6.17
C ARG A 482 -24.51 -28.40 7.65
N GLU A 483 -25.37 -29.15 8.31
CA GLU A 483 -25.62 -29.05 9.74
C GLU A 483 -24.34 -29.27 10.56
N GLN A 484 -23.59 -30.33 10.29
CA GLN A 484 -22.29 -30.59 10.92
C GLN A 484 -21.32 -29.42 10.76
N ARG A 485 -21.22 -28.84 9.56
CA ARG A 485 -20.38 -27.65 9.30
C ARG A 485 -20.87 -26.42 10.03
N THR A 486 -22.19 -26.23 10.13
CA THR A 486 -22.81 -25.11 10.86
C THR A 486 -22.54 -25.21 12.35
N LEU A 487 -22.74 -26.40 12.96
CA LEU A 487 -22.42 -26.68 14.36
C LEU A 487 -20.93 -26.46 14.65
N THR A 488 -20.05 -26.96 13.79
CA THR A 488 -18.60 -26.75 13.92
C THR A 488 -18.23 -25.26 13.90
N LEU A 489 -18.83 -24.47 13.00
CA LEU A 489 -18.60 -23.02 12.94
C LEU A 489 -19.11 -22.32 14.19
N TYR A 490 -20.30 -22.69 14.67
CA TYR A 490 -20.89 -22.13 15.88
C TYR A 490 -20.00 -22.39 17.09
N GLU A 491 -19.54 -23.63 17.29
CA GLU A 491 -18.66 -23.99 18.39
C GLU A 491 -17.31 -23.26 18.33
N LYS A 492 -16.67 -23.21 17.16
CA LYS A 492 -15.44 -22.43 16.97
C LYS A 492 -15.63 -20.96 17.33
N SER A 493 -16.74 -20.37 16.88
CA SER A 493 -17.08 -18.98 17.15
C SER A 493 -17.38 -18.72 18.63
N LYS A 494 -18.06 -19.65 19.30
CA LYS A 494 -18.42 -19.57 20.72
C LYS A 494 -17.19 -19.72 21.62
N ARG A 495 -16.24 -20.60 21.26
CA ARG A 495 -15.05 -20.93 22.05
C ARG A 495 -13.90 -19.96 21.86
N ASN A 496 -13.72 -19.39 20.67
CA ASN A 496 -12.61 -18.48 20.39
C ASN A 496 -13.03 -17.00 20.56
N PRO A 497 -12.54 -16.29 21.60
CA PRO A 497 -12.86 -14.87 21.82
C PRO A 497 -12.38 -13.94 20.70
N THR A 498 -11.33 -14.33 19.96
CA THR A 498 -10.80 -13.52 18.84
C THR A 498 -11.59 -13.71 17.55
N HIS A 499 -12.52 -14.67 17.51
CA HIS A 499 -13.31 -14.93 16.31
C HIS A 499 -14.32 -13.79 16.05
N PRO A 500 -14.48 -13.28 14.81
CA PRO A 500 -15.38 -12.15 14.52
C PRO A 500 -16.85 -12.37 14.91
N LEU A 501 -17.32 -13.63 14.90
CA LEU A 501 -18.69 -13.98 15.30
C LEU A 501 -18.87 -14.12 16.82
N HIS A 502 -17.80 -14.11 17.63
CA HIS A 502 -17.88 -14.43 19.06
C HIS A 502 -18.87 -13.54 19.82
N ASN A 503 -18.73 -12.23 19.63
CA ASN A 503 -19.61 -11.24 20.27
C ASN A 503 -20.99 -11.22 19.60
N ILE A 504 -21.04 -11.31 18.27
CA ILE A 504 -22.29 -11.28 17.48
C ILE A 504 -23.24 -12.42 17.86
N LEU A 505 -22.73 -13.61 18.16
CA LEU A 505 -23.55 -14.75 18.57
C LEU A 505 -24.17 -14.56 19.97
N ARG A 506 -23.56 -13.73 20.82
CA ARG A 506 -24.04 -13.42 22.18
C ARG A 506 -25.05 -12.27 22.20
N GLU A 507 -25.07 -11.43 21.17
CA GLU A 507 -26.03 -10.34 21.05
C GLU A 507 -27.47 -10.86 20.95
N LYS A 508 -28.40 -10.17 21.63
CA LYS A 508 -29.84 -10.41 21.49
C LYS A 508 -30.27 -9.96 20.11
N THR A 509 -30.68 -10.90 19.26
CA THR A 509 -31.22 -10.56 17.94
C THR A 509 -32.74 -10.53 18.02
N LYS A 510 -33.35 -9.38 17.71
CA LYS A 510 -34.79 -9.31 17.49
C LYS A 510 -35.07 -9.91 16.11
N ASN A 511 -35.80 -11.02 16.03
CA ASN A 511 -36.27 -11.56 14.75
C ASN A 511 -37.18 -10.54 14.07
N ARG A 512 -36.60 -9.67 13.25
CA ARG A 512 -37.33 -8.57 12.59
C ARG A 512 -38.38 -9.09 11.61
N LEU A 513 -38.17 -10.28 11.04
CA LEU A 513 -39.09 -10.92 10.09
C LEU A 513 -39.66 -12.20 10.70
N LYS A 514 -40.99 -12.27 10.86
CA LYS A 514 -41.69 -13.45 11.43
C LYS A 514 -41.46 -14.75 10.64
N SER A 515 -41.18 -14.65 9.34
CA SER A 515 -41.04 -15.79 8.42
C SER A 515 -39.60 -16.22 8.14
N ARG A 516 -38.59 -15.58 8.75
CA ARG A 516 -37.17 -15.85 8.45
C ARG A 516 -36.31 -15.84 9.70
N LYS A 517 -35.61 -16.95 9.92
CA LYS A 517 -34.59 -17.07 10.97
C LYS A 517 -33.30 -16.43 10.51
N SER A 518 -32.64 -15.68 11.39
CA SER A 518 -31.28 -15.21 11.13
C SER A 518 -30.28 -16.39 11.21
N PRO A 519 -29.09 -16.30 10.60
CA PRO A 519 -28.07 -17.33 10.75
C PRO A 519 -27.76 -17.67 12.21
N ASN A 520 -27.73 -16.66 13.09
CA ASN A 520 -27.53 -16.87 14.52
C ASN A 520 -28.64 -17.69 15.17
N HIS A 521 -29.90 -17.49 14.78
CA HIS A 521 -31.02 -18.28 15.30
C HIS A 521 -30.95 -19.72 14.81
N VAL A 522 -30.71 -19.94 13.51
CA VAL A 522 -30.54 -21.29 12.96
C VAL A 522 -29.40 -22.02 13.65
N MET A 523 -28.26 -21.36 13.86
CA MET A 523 -27.12 -21.94 14.56
C MET A 523 -27.43 -22.27 16.03
N LYS A 524 -28.13 -21.39 16.75
CA LYS A 524 -28.51 -21.63 18.15
C LYS A 524 -29.52 -22.77 18.29
N GLU A 525 -30.56 -22.76 17.48
CA GLU A 525 -31.59 -23.80 17.47
C GLU A 525 -30.99 -25.15 17.10
N GLN A 526 -30.18 -25.23 16.03
CA GLN A 526 -29.48 -26.47 15.69
C GLN A 526 -28.55 -26.94 16.81
N PHE A 527 -27.88 -26.01 17.50
CA PHE A 527 -27.05 -26.35 18.66
C PHE A 527 -27.87 -26.89 19.82
N GLU A 528 -29.03 -26.29 20.11
CA GLU A 528 -29.96 -26.74 21.15
C GLU A 528 -30.56 -28.12 20.83
N GLU A 529 -30.93 -28.36 19.57
CA GLU A 529 -31.48 -29.63 19.09
C GLU A 529 -30.46 -30.78 19.09
N ASN A 530 -29.16 -30.48 18.97
CA ASN A 530 -28.07 -31.46 18.87
C ASN A 530 -27.14 -31.45 20.10
N GLN A 531 -27.58 -30.99 21.27
CA GLN A 531 -26.74 -30.92 22.47
C GLN A 531 -26.20 -32.28 22.91
N ASP A 532 -26.96 -33.34 22.66
CA ASP A 532 -26.62 -34.73 22.95
C ASP A 532 -25.45 -35.26 22.10
N LEU A 533 -25.26 -34.73 20.88
CA LEU A 533 -24.19 -35.09 19.97
C LEU A 533 -22.89 -34.30 20.20
N LEU A 534 -22.93 -33.25 21.03
CA LEU A 534 -21.80 -32.36 21.25
C LEU A 534 -21.01 -32.77 22.50
N TRP A 535 -19.75 -33.14 22.28
CA TRP A 535 -18.82 -33.61 23.31
C TRP A 535 -18.72 -32.60 24.49
N GLN A 536 -19.13 -33.02 25.69
CA GLN A 536 -19.10 -32.23 26.94
C GLN A 536 -17.74 -32.32 27.68
N THR A 537 -16.62 -32.24 26.97
CA THR A 537 -15.30 -32.22 27.65
C THR A 537 -14.88 -30.81 28.06
N ASP A 538 -14.10 -30.74 29.14
CA ASP A 538 -13.42 -29.55 29.61
C ASP A 538 -12.64 -28.83 28.52
N ARG A 539 -12.50 -27.51 28.68
CA ARG A 539 -11.85 -26.60 27.72
C ARG A 539 -10.51 -27.19 27.28
N TYR A 540 -10.35 -27.47 25.99
CA TYR A 540 -9.01 -27.49 25.42
C TYR A 540 -8.43 -26.09 25.63
N GLU A 541 -7.25 -26.01 26.24
CA GLU A 541 -6.53 -24.75 26.30
C GLU A 541 -6.41 -24.19 24.88
N SER A 542 -6.78 -22.91 24.72
CA SER A 542 -6.56 -22.21 23.47
C SER A 542 -5.10 -22.41 23.07
N LEU A 543 -4.85 -22.79 21.81
CA LEU A 543 -3.51 -22.71 21.22
C LEU A 543 -3.00 -21.30 21.50
N LYS A 544 -2.10 -21.16 22.48
CA LYS A 544 -1.39 -19.91 22.70
C LYS A 544 -0.66 -19.64 21.39
N LEU A 545 -0.88 -18.47 20.81
CA LEU A 545 0.00 -17.99 19.75
C LEU A 545 1.42 -18.06 20.33
N ALA A 546 2.34 -18.70 19.62
CA ALA A 546 3.73 -18.72 20.02
C ALA A 546 4.17 -17.26 20.21
N GLU A 547 4.68 -16.94 21.40
CA GLU A 547 5.26 -15.64 21.66
C GLU A 547 6.41 -15.43 20.67
N SER A 548 6.51 -14.23 20.12
CA SER A 548 7.54 -13.97 19.13
C SER A 548 8.92 -14.13 19.77
N PRO A 549 9.88 -14.83 19.14
CA PRO A 549 11.19 -15.10 19.75
C PRO A 549 11.96 -13.84 20.20
N TRP A 550 11.67 -12.68 19.60
CA TRP A 550 12.31 -11.40 19.91
C TRP A 550 11.66 -10.62 21.06
N GLU A 551 10.46 -11.00 21.51
CA GLU A 551 9.75 -10.26 22.56
C GLU A 551 10.22 -10.61 23.98
N ASN A 552 10.97 -11.72 24.16
CA ASN A 552 11.40 -12.22 25.48
C ASN A 552 12.92 -12.27 25.72
N ASN A 553 13.76 -11.89 24.76
CA ASN A 553 15.20 -12.03 24.94
C ASN A 553 15.81 -10.81 25.67
N LYS A 554 16.12 -10.99 26.96
CA LYS A 554 16.88 -10.04 27.80
C LYS A 554 18.39 -10.05 27.46
N VAL A 555 18.75 -9.90 26.19
CA VAL A 555 20.17 -9.80 25.79
C VAL A 555 20.54 -8.33 25.71
N SER A 556 21.52 -7.89 26.51
CA SER A 556 22.07 -6.54 26.43
C SER A 556 23.22 -6.52 25.42
N ILE A 557 23.07 -5.70 24.36
CA ILE A 557 24.10 -5.52 23.33
C ILE A 557 24.68 -4.12 23.47
N SER A 558 26.00 -4.02 23.64
CA SER A 558 26.73 -2.75 23.63
C SER A 558 27.57 -2.63 22.37
N TYR A 559 27.48 -1.48 21.70
CA TYR A 559 28.24 -1.17 20.49
C TYR A 559 29.41 -0.21 20.76
N THR A 560 29.57 0.26 22.00
CA THR A 560 30.50 1.33 22.35
C THR A 560 31.17 1.05 23.68
N ILE A 561 32.44 1.44 23.78
CA ILE A 561 33.17 1.48 25.04
C ILE A 561 33.13 2.92 25.56
N PRO A 562 32.67 3.17 26.79
CA PRO A 562 32.66 4.51 27.38
C PRO A 562 34.05 5.18 27.30
N GLY A 563 34.12 6.42 26.81
CA GLY A 563 35.37 7.16 26.68
C GLY A 563 36.15 6.94 25.39
N ILE A 564 35.58 6.21 24.41
CA ILE A 564 36.12 6.05 23.05
C ILE A 564 35.06 6.52 22.04
N GLU A 565 35.24 7.71 21.46
CA GLU A 565 34.30 8.26 20.44
C GLU A 565 34.70 7.88 19.00
N ARG A 566 36.00 7.97 18.66
CA ARG A 566 36.51 7.63 17.33
C ARG A 566 37.82 6.86 17.41
N LYS A 567 37.85 5.68 16.79
CA LYS A 567 39.01 4.77 16.77
C LYS A 567 40.28 5.37 16.14
N ASN A 568 40.13 6.38 15.28
CA ASN A 568 41.24 6.95 14.49
C ASN A 568 41.89 8.17 15.14
N GLU A 569 41.41 8.62 16.29
CA GLU A 569 41.86 9.85 16.95
C GLU A 569 42.70 9.59 18.21
N GLU A 570 42.88 8.33 18.61
CA GLU A 570 43.65 7.93 19.80
C GLU A 570 44.74 6.89 19.47
N ASP A 571 45.82 6.88 20.27
CA ASP A 571 46.88 5.88 20.16
C ASP A 571 46.38 4.46 20.48
N THR A 572 46.96 3.46 19.80
CA THR A 572 46.56 2.06 19.93
C THR A 572 46.74 1.53 21.36
N ASN A 573 47.77 1.98 22.09
CA ASN A 573 47.97 1.56 23.47
C ASN A 573 46.89 2.14 24.39
N ASN A 574 46.50 3.40 24.16
CA ASN A 574 45.47 4.06 24.95
C ASN A 574 44.10 3.39 24.75
N LEU A 575 43.75 3.07 23.50
CA LEU A 575 42.54 2.32 23.16
C LEU A 575 42.52 0.94 23.84
N ARG A 576 43.67 0.25 23.85
CA ARG A 576 43.80 -1.05 24.53
C ARG A 576 43.61 -0.91 26.04
N VAL A 577 44.25 0.06 26.68
CA VAL A 577 44.15 0.28 28.13
C VAL A 577 42.70 0.59 28.51
N LYS A 578 42.05 1.55 27.85
CA LYS A 578 40.64 1.90 28.10
C LYS A 578 39.69 0.72 27.91
N THR A 579 39.94 -0.10 26.88
CA THR A 579 39.11 -1.29 26.60
C THR A 579 39.26 -2.34 27.69
N LEU A 580 40.50 -2.65 28.08
CA LEU A 580 40.76 -3.62 29.15
C LEU A 580 40.21 -3.13 30.49
N GLU A 581 40.40 -1.85 30.82
CA GLU A 581 39.84 -1.24 32.04
C GLU A 581 38.31 -1.30 32.07
N HIS A 582 37.63 -1.07 30.93
CA HIS A 582 36.18 -1.21 30.85
C HIS A 582 35.72 -2.66 31.04
N ILE A 583 36.41 -3.62 30.41
CA ILE A 583 36.12 -5.04 30.53
C ILE A 583 36.31 -5.49 31.99
N ASP A 584 37.43 -5.15 32.62
CA ASP A 584 37.73 -5.55 34.00
C ASP A 584 36.75 -4.93 35.00
N ASN A 585 36.32 -3.68 34.80
CA ASN A 585 35.38 -3.03 35.70
C ASN A 585 33.92 -3.47 35.52
N THR A 586 33.52 -3.81 34.29
CA THR A 586 32.10 -4.08 33.95
C THR A 586 31.79 -5.58 33.91
N TYR A 587 32.75 -6.37 33.44
CA TYR A 587 32.65 -7.81 33.24
C TYR A 587 33.85 -8.52 33.89
N PRO A 588 34.06 -8.38 35.21
CA PRO A 588 35.23 -8.95 35.86
C PRO A 588 35.24 -10.48 35.73
N HIS A 589 36.41 -11.02 35.39
CA HIS A 589 36.58 -12.41 35.00
C HIS A 589 36.22 -13.42 36.11
N ASP A 590 36.38 -13.05 37.38
CA ASP A 590 36.00 -13.89 38.53
C ASP A 590 34.49 -14.14 38.64
N THR A 591 33.66 -13.36 37.92
CA THR A 591 32.19 -13.49 37.93
C THR A 591 31.58 -13.70 36.55
N TRP A 592 32.30 -13.37 35.47
CA TRP A 592 31.83 -13.52 34.09
C TRP A 592 32.70 -14.50 33.31
N THR A 593 32.07 -15.44 32.62
CA THR A 593 32.74 -16.23 31.60
C THR A 593 32.90 -15.39 30.34
N HIS A 594 34.14 -15.21 29.89
CA HIS A 594 34.50 -14.42 28.72
C HIS A 594 34.54 -15.33 27.49
N ILE A 595 33.77 -14.99 26.47
CA ILE A 595 33.74 -15.74 25.21
C ILE A 595 34.16 -14.80 24.08
N TYR A 596 35.19 -15.15 23.35
CA TYR A 596 35.66 -14.42 22.18
C TYR A 596 35.29 -15.20 20.93
N THR A 597 34.66 -14.53 19.96
CA THR A 597 34.24 -15.14 18.70
C THR A 597 34.92 -14.46 17.53
N ASP A 598 35.36 -15.24 16.54
CA ASP A 598 35.93 -14.75 15.28
C ASP A 598 35.47 -15.64 14.12
N GLY A 599 35.17 -15.03 12.98
CA GLY A 599 34.66 -15.71 11.79
C GLY A 599 35.37 -15.25 10.51
N SER A 600 36.07 -16.17 9.86
CA SER A 600 36.80 -15.87 8.62
C SER A 600 36.34 -16.71 7.44
N SER A 601 36.49 -16.17 6.23
CA SER A 601 36.43 -16.94 4.99
C SER A 601 37.42 -16.43 3.95
N ASP A 602 37.90 -17.35 3.11
CA ASP A 602 38.81 -17.02 2.02
C ASP A 602 38.01 -16.86 0.72
N ASN A 603 37.81 -15.62 0.28
CA ASN A 603 37.13 -15.29 -0.98
C ASN A 603 35.79 -16.04 -1.16
N MET A 604 34.99 -16.04 -0.10
CA MET A 604 33.69 -16.72 -0.02
C MET A 604 33.75 -18.26 -0.04
N LYS A 605 34.93 -18.86 0.16
CA LYS A 605 35.17 -20.30 0.21
C LYS A 605 35.83 -20.68 1.53
N ALA A 606 35.62 -21.94 1.92
CA ALA A 606 36.27 -22.58 3.08
C ALA A 606 36.25 -21.70 4.35
N GLY A 607 35.05 -21.35 4.83
CA GLY A 607 34.93 -20.52 6.03
C GLY A 607 35.12 -21.32 7.32
N GLY A 608 35.62 -20.63 8.35
CA GLY A 608 35.81 -21.16 9.70
C GLY A 608 35.29 -20.19 10.76
N ALA A 609 34.75 -20.74 11.84
CA ALA A 609 34.38 -20.01 13.05
C ALA A 609 35.25 -20.50 14.20
N GLY A 610 35.89 -19.57 14.91
CA GLY A 610 36.66 -19.82 16.12
C GLY A 610 35.97 -19.21 17.33
N ILE A 611 35.96 -19.94 18.44
CA ILE A 611 35.43 -19.49 19.72
C ILE A 611 36.45 -19.82 20.79
N HIS A 612 36.89 -18.83 21.56
CA HIS A 612 37.73 -19.00 22.74
C HIS A 612 36.91 -18.68 23.98
N ILE A 613 36.85 -19.61 24.93
CA ILE A 613 36.08 -19.49 26.17
C ILE A 613 37.05 -19.46 27.34
N TRP A 614 36.92 -18.46 28.18
CA TRP A 614 37.65 -18.32 29.44
C TRP A 614 36.63 -18.30 30.58
N HIS A 615 36.54 -19.42 31.29
CA HIS A 615 35.60 -19.62 32.38
C HIS A 615 36.05 -18.88 33.62
N SER A 616 35.09 -18.47 34.46
CA SER A 616 35.36 -17.69 35.68
C SER A 616 36.22 -18.44 36.71
N ASP A 617 36.30 -19.77 36.65
CA ASP A 617 37.20 -20.60 37.46
C ASP A 617 38.66 -20.61 36.95
N GLY A 618 38.92 -19.95 35.83
CA GLY A 618 40.22 -19.86 35.18
C GLY A 618 40.47 -20.90 34.09
N SER A 619 39.58 -21.88 33.89
CA SER A 619 39.71 -22.87 32.81
C SER A 619 39.45 -22.25 31.44
N LYS A 620 40.05 -22.83 30.40
CA LYS A 620 39.98 -22.31 29.02
C LYS A 620 39.64 -23.41 28.02
N GLU A 621 38.81 -23.08 27.05
CA GLU A 621 38.38 -23.97 25.97
C GLU A 621 38.41 -23.24 24.61
N ASP A 622 38.76 -23.97 23.56
CA ASP A 622 38.73 -23.50 22.18
C ASP A 622 37.83 -24.39 21.33
N ILE A 623 36.92 -23.77 20.56
CA ILE A 623 36.00 -24.45 19.65
C ILE A 623 36.22 -23.92 18.24
N ALA A 624 36.41 -24.84 17.30
CA ALA A 624 36.48 -24.53 15.87
C ALA A 624 35.35 -25.23 15.12
N LYS A 625 34.64 -24.49 14.26
CA LYS A 625 33.52 -25.03 13.47
C LYS A 625 33.65 -24.65 11.99
N ALA A 626 33.60 -25.65 11.12
CA ALA A 626 33.55 -25.43 9.68
C ALA A 626 32.20 -24.83 9.29
N THR A 627 32.21 -23.75 8.50
CA THR A 627 30.99 -22.99 8.14
C THR A 627 30.47 -23.29 6.73
N GLY A 628 31.11 -24.26 6.07
CA GLY A 628 30.75 -24.79 4.75
C GLY A 628 31.69 -24.34 3.63
N SER A 629 31.55 -24.98 2.47
CA SER A 629 32.38 -24.72 1.29
C SER A 629 32.11 -23.36 0.64
N ILE A 630 30.94 -22.78 0.87
CA ILE A 630 30.54 -21.43 0.44
C ILE A 630 30.11 -20.64 1.68
N CYS A 631 30.91 -19.64 2.05
CA CYS A 631 30.69 -18.86 3.26
C CYS A 631 31.27 -17.45 3.16
N SER A 632 30.50 -16.41 3.46
CA SER A 632 31.02 -15.04 3.63
C SER A 632 31.57 -14.83 5.04
N ASN A 633 32.44 -13.84 5.24
CA ASN A 633 32.89 -13.43 6.57
C ASN A 633 31.71 -13.18 7.51
N PHE A 634 30.67 -12.46 7.05
CA PHE A 634 29.44 -12.26 7.83
C PHE A 634 28.79 -13.57 8.30
N LYS A 635 28.67 -14.56 7.41
CA LYS A 635 28.08 -15.86 7.77
C LYS A 635 28.97 -16.61 8.76
N ALA A 636 30.29 -16.51 8.63
CA ALA A 636 31.23 -17.13 9.55
C ALA A 636 31.10 -16.54 10.96
N GLU A 637 31.03 -15.21 11.08
CA GLU A 637 30.81 -14.47 12.33
C GLU A 637 29.51 -14.89 13.04
N VAL A 638 28.39 -14.91 12.30
CA VAL A 638 27.09 -15.33 12.86
C VAL A 638 27.13 -16.79 13.33
N ILE A 639 27.89 -17.66 12.64
CA ILE A 639 28.06 -19.05 13.07
C ILE A 639 28.93 -19.14 14.33
N ALA A 640 29.95 -18.29 14.49
CA ALA A 640 30.76 -18.23 15.70
C ALA A 640 29.90 -17.85 16.93
N ILE A 641 29.13 -16.75 16.83
CA ILE A 641 28.20 -16.32 17.88
C ILE A 641 27.16 -17.39 18.18
N LYS A 642 26.55 -17.98 17.14
CA LYS A 642 25.56 -19.04 17.32
C LYS A 642 26.14 -20.25 18.06
N THR A 643 27.38 -20.64 17.71
CA THR A 643 28.05 -21.78 18.34
C THR A 643 28.40 -21.49 19.80
N ALA A 644 28.81 -20.26 20.12
CA ALA A 644 28.99 -19.82 21.51
C ALA A 644 27.67 -19.93 22.30
N LEU A 645 26.55 -19.47 21.74
CA LEU A 645 25.23 -19.56 22.39
C LEU A 645 24.77 -21.02 22.56
N GLU A 646 24.98 -21.88 21.55
CA GLU A 646 24.71 -23.32 21.63
C GLU A 646 25.53 -23.98 22.76
N HIS A 647 26.80 -23.59 22.91
CA HIS A 647 27.66 -24.08 24.00
C HIS A 647 27.16 -23.62 25.38
N ILE A 648 26.80 -22.33 25.52
CA ILE A 648 26.20 -21.82 26.77
C ILE A 648 24.95 -22.63 27.13
N GLN A 649 24.06 -22.87 26.16
CA GLN A 649 22.82 -23.61 26.38
C GLN A 649 23.06 -25.06 26.79
N ALA A 650 24.09 -25.71 26.22
CA ALA A 650 24.42 -27.10 26.55
C ALA A 650 25.02 -27.28 27.96
N ASN A 651 25.63 -26.22 28.50
CA ASN A 651 26.32 -26.22 29.79
C ASN A 651 25.56 -25.44 30.89
N GLN A 652 24.27 -25.18 30.71
CA GLN A 652 23.41 -24.66 31.77
C GLN A 652 23.00 -25.78 32.73
N ASP A 653 23.40 -25.69 34.00
CA ASP A 653 22.87 -26.56 35.06
C ASP A 653 21.44 -26.16 35.45
N ASP A 654 20.57 -27.17 35.64
CA ASP A 654 19.16 -27.02 36.07
C ASP A 654 19.00 -26.42 37.49
N SER A 655 20.10 -26.10 38.19
CA SER A 655 20.13 -25.61 39.58
C SER A 655 19.78 -24.12 39.73
N GLY A 656 19.66 -23.36 38.62
CA GLY A 656 19.12 -22.00 38.64
C GLY A 656 20.04 -20.90 39.20
N GLU A 657 21.28 -21.20 39.58
CA GLU A 657 22.26 -20.19 39.99
C GLU A 657 23.09 -19.66 38.80
N GLY A 658 22.53 -18.68 38.11
CA GLY A 658 23.17 -17.38 37.86
C GLY A 658 24.53 -17.25 37.14
N GLN A 659 24.99 -18.21 36.34
CA GLN A 659 26.23 -18.04 35.58
C GLN A 659 26.12 -16.92 34.54
N LYS A 660 27.07 -15.97 34.57
CA LYS A 660 27.07 -14.79 33.69
C LYS A 660 28.05 -14.99 32.54
N TYR A 661 27.63 -14.60 31.34
CA TYR A 661 28.39 -14.77 30.10
C TYR A 661 28.48 -13.45 29.36
N ILE A 662 29.67 -13.13 28.86
CA ILE A 662 29.89 -12.00 27.94
C ILE A 662 30.53 -12.53 26.65
N ILE A 663 29.95 -12.15 25.50
CA ILE A 663 30.47 -12.52 24.18
C ILE A 663 31.09 -11.27 23.56
N PHE A 664 32.37 -11.36 23.21
CA PHE A 664 33.12 -10.35 22.49
C PHE A 664 33.20 -10.73 21.00
N CYS A 665 32.68 -9.84 20.15
CA CYS A 665 32.70 -9.96 18.69
C CYS A 665 33.09 -8.61 18.09
N ASP A 666 33.95 -8.62 17.06
CA ASP A 666 34.38 -7.42 16.34
C ASP A 666 33.50 -7.11 15.10
N SER A 667 32.53 -7.97 14.79
CA SER A 667 31.59 -7.82 13.68
C SER A 667 30.32 -7.07 14.10
N GLN A 668 30.34 -5.74 13.94
CA GLN A 668 29.17 -4.90 14.15
C GLN A 668 27.96 -5.34 13.31
N ALA A 669 28.19 -5.83 12.09
CA ALA A 669 27.12 -6.30 11.21
C ALA A 669 26.41 -7.53 11.78
N ALA A 670 27.14 -8.46 12.41
CA ALA A 670 26.57 -9.65 13.03
C ALA A 670 25.79 -9.33 14.31
N LEU A 671 26.23 -8.33 15.09
CA LEU A 671 25.52 -7.88 16.29
C LEU A 671 24.21 -7.12 15.96
N GLN A 672 24.15 -6.44 14.82
CA GLN A 672 22.98 -5.69 14.37
C GLN A 672 21.91 -6.54 13.66
N SER A 673 22.25 -7.76 13.26
CA SER A 673 21.35 -8.71 12.58
C SER A 673 20.58 -9.57 13.58
#